data_AF-A0A1J8PX72-F1
#
_entry.id   AF-A0A1J8PX72-F1
#
_cell.length_a   1.000
_cell.length_b   1.000
_cell.length_c   1.000
_cell.angle_alpha   90.00
_cell.angle_beta   90.00
_cell.angle_gamma   90.00
#
_symmetry.space_group_name_H-M   'P 1'
#
loop_
_entity.id
_entity.type
_entity.pdbx_description
1 polymer ?
#
loop_
_entity_poly.entity_id
_entity_poly.type
_entity_poly.pdbx_seq_one_letter_code
_entity_poly.pdbx_strand_id
1 'polypeptide(L)'
;MTPQPPTTTSSGYNTPDSELESIVPIHPTAVRRPDYITVQSENTAYTDNHITAKYLDRGADVLISDGQFTVKPTVKTYEFQTTRKVGKTGIMMIGMGGNNGSTLCATIVANRHQISWHTKDGIQQPNYIGSVLRASTVRIGTEPSTGKEVHVPISDVLPMVHPNDLVFGGWDISGLPMDKAMERAKVLEYDLQRQVKPHMALIGRPLPSIYYPDFIAANQEARADNIIPGTDKQAHLEHIRADIRRFKAENQLDRVVVFWTANTERYSEIIPGVNDTADNILAAIKNSHSEVSPSTIFAVASILEGEPFVNGAPQNTFVPGVIALAEREKSFIGGDDLKSGQTKLKSVLAEFLVNAGIKPLSIASYNHLGNNDGHNLSAEPQFKSKEISKSSVVDDMVDANRLLYKPPVPGAKGKAAKGEHPDHIVVIKYVPAVGDSKRAIDEYYSEIFCGGRQTINIFNECEDSLLATPLILDLTILTELLTRIKYRGEGQTDFAPLYPVLSLLSYMCKAPLVKPGTDVVNSLGRQRNALDSFLKACIGLEGNSDLLLETRICNDRIKCLHGAAGHVQLGDLTYYHLDCNYALMSEPVLSRCSSHQGSFYSPPFFCLTLVAVVAFVVDAICAGMIIPDEDDLLKSKDPPTPTPTLRYPERAAGRRTFSPLPDYETSQALAFNDFSDSLITLHKPPPKRRILDSRFWKAAVAALALYIFLTIAIGIPIIVKKTREAAQQSYPYYPSNYVLPRPNKIPSSQYTNIDDINYLDGVFPVCNNWANVDQLADVQNSLVGTMQNAISSNGQFSITSNASYLNMNIVQGDFFVGINPDTSETDATVSITMQASSIDLFDQTLVCLLSSTNLTTLSLLIPENLALADQLLFNITLLFPQSPIPANVDAFATFLPLFTQTFDDFGSYVIFKKISIEGPVSKIFATSLQADKMLVETALEPIFGQFYATDTLTVSTINAPLTANITLYNDPDSNFPTYLEVSTGNSDLIANVILNSPNKNPPLRPNFIANLRTFSGATTASFVHDSSSPPTAIKLRVENDLGQSNVMVDEKYQGVFQVTTKLGNAAVTRGTAYSSDPWAQDLQRSLLLDYNSPVRTFGWIGWGSHPEYDEQQGEIVVETSIANCTLSFAG
;
A
#
# COMPACT_ATOMS: atom_id res chain seq x y z
N MET A 1 -3.41 -53.34 23.56
CA MET A 1 -4.05 -52.98 24.84
C MET A 1 -3.31 -51.77 25.39
N THR A 2 -4.00 -50.65 25.62
CA THR A 2 -3.44 -49.37 26.04
C THR A 2 -3.77 -49.09 27.52
N PRO A 3 -2.78 -48.75 28.37
CA PRO A 3 -3.02 -48.15 29.68
C PRO A 3 -3.26 -46.64 29.57
N GLN A 4 -4.01 -46.05 30.49
CA GLN A 4 -4.25 -44.61 30.58
C GLN A 4 -3.09 -43.84 31.25
N PRO A 5 -2.91 -42.53 30.97
CA PRO A 5 -2.04 -41.65 31.74
C PRO A 5 -2.61 -41.32 33.13
N PRO A 6 -1.78 -40.90 34.11
CA PRO A 6 -2.20 -40.63 35.48
C PRO A 6 -2.87 -39.25 35.66
N THR A 7 -3.66 -39.12 36.72
CA THR A 7 -4.33 -37.87 37.13
C THR A 7 -3.40 -36.94 37.92
N THR A 8 -3.58 -35.62 37.74
CA THR A 8 -2.91 -34.56 38.51
C THR A 8 -3.90 -33.77 39.34
N THR A 9 -3.68 -33.69 40.67
CA THR A 9 -4.50 -32.92 41.60
C THR A 9 -4.21 -31.42 41.50
N SER A 10 -5.22 -30.60 41.21
CA SER A 10 -5.09 -29.13 41.23
C SER A 10 -4.99 -28.59 42.67
N SER A 11 -4.11 -27.60 42.88
CA SER A 11 -3.81 -27.01 44.19
C SER A 11 -4.20 -25.53 44.30
N GLY A 12 -5.51 -25.27 44.35
CA GLY A 12 -6.05 -24.24 45.25
C GLY A 12 -5.71 -22.76 45.00
N TYR A 13 -5.38 -22.34 43.78
CA TYR A 13 -5.33 -20.93 43.40
C TYR A 13 -6.38 -20.61 42.32
N ASN A 14 -7.29 -19.69 42.64
CA ASN A 14 -8.43 -19.35 41.79
C ASN A 14 -8.02 -18.44 40.62
N THR A 15 -7.48 -19.02 39.55
CA THR A 15 -7.86 -18.58 38.20
C THR A 15 -9.09 -19.39 37.77
N PRO A 16 -10.12 -18.80 37.15
CA PRO A 16 -11.03 -19.59 36.34
C PRO A 16 -10.21 -20.23 35.23
N ASP A 17 -10.29 -21.55 35.10
CA ASP A 17 -9.88 -22.21 33.86
C ASP A 17 -10.72 -21.61 32.72
N SER A 18 -10.13 -21.41 31.54
CA SER A 18 -10.87 -20.90 30.39
C SER A 18 -11.94 -21.91 30.02
N GLU A 19 -13.23 -21.55 30.19
CA GLU A 19 -14.37 -22.34 29.69
C GLU A 19 -14.41 -22.44 28.15
N LEU A 20 -13.43 -21.83 27.48
CA LEU A 20 -13.07 -22.04 26.09
C LEU A 20 -11.66 -22.65 26.02
N GLU A 21 -11.59 -23.99 25.97
CA GLU A 21 -10.62 -24.62 25.06
C GLU A 21 -11.02 -24.23 23.62
N SER A 22 -10.05 -24.04 22.72
CA SER A 22 -10.34 -23.43 21.42
C SER A 22 -11.33 -24.24 20.59
N ILE A 23 -12.47 -23.63 20.27
CA ILE A 23 -13.46 -24.16 19.32
C ILE A 23 -12.89 -24.11 17.87
N VAL A 24 -11.80 -23.37 17.65
CA VAL A 24 -11.16 -23.18 16.34
C VAL A 24 -9.98 -24.14 16.19
N PRO A 25 -9.83 -24.85 15.06
CA PRO A 25 -8.66 -25.69 14.79
C PRO A 25 -7.34 -24.89 14.78
N ILE A 26 -6.24 -25.49 15.22
CA ILE A 26 -4.91 -24.85 15.29
C ILE A 26 -4.50 -24.29 13.91
N HIS A 27 -4.19 -22.99 13.84
CA HIS A 27 -3.80 -22.33 12.60
C HIS A 27 -2.61 -23.03 11.89
N PRO A 28 -2.61 -23.23 10.56
CA PRO A 28 -1.57 -24.01 9.86
C PRO A 28 -0.11 -23.55 10.07
N THR A 29 0.12 -22.28 10.42
CA THR A 29 1.46 -21.74 10.75
C THR A 29 1.93 -22.09 12.17
N ALA A 30 1.02 -22.46 13.06
CA ALA A 30 1.25 -22.86 14.45
C ALA A 30 1.22 -24.39 14.66
N VAL A 31 0.82 -25.15 13.62
CA VAL A 31 0.86 -26.62 13.62
C VAL A 31 2.30 -27.12 13.70
N ARG A 32 2.54 -28.05 14.64
CA ARG A 32 3.76 -28.86 14.70
C ARG A 32 3.66 -29.98 13.66
N ARG A 33 4.65 -30.08 12.78
CA ARG A 33 4.80 -31.22 11.85
C ARG A 33 6.00 -32.04 12.31
N PRO A 34 5.85 -33.35 12.57
CA PRO A 34 6.95 -34.19 13.04
C PRO A 34 7.83 -34.68 11.89
N ASP A 35 7.26 -34.77 10.68
CA ASP A 35 7.90 -35.30 9.49
C ASP A 35 8.56 -34.18 8.68
N TYR A 36 9.87 -34.29 8.47
CA TYR A 36 10.67 -33.40 7.62
C TYR A 36 10.91 -34.05 6.25
N ILE A 37 11.16 -33.24 5.22
CA ILE A 37 11.39 -33.77 3.88
C ILE A 37 12.65 -34.67 3.82
N THR A 38 12.52 -35.81 3.16
CA THR A 38 13.59 -36.81 3.01
C THR A 38 13.99 -36.92 1.55
N VAL A 39 15.23 -36.57 1.24
CA VAL A 39 15.79 -36.57 -0.11
C VAL A 39 16.46 -37.91 -0.39
N GLN A 40 15.92 -38.68 -1.33
CA GLN A 40 16.53 -39.94 -1.77
C GLN A 40 17.62 -39.63 -2.81
N SER A 41 18.87 -39.55 -2.35
CA SER A 41 20.03 -39.19 -3.18
C SER A 41 21.30 -39.85 -2.65
N GLU A 42 22.20 -40.29 -3.54
CA GLU A 42 23.55 -40.75 -3.16
C GLU A 42 24.41 -39.65 -2.50
N ASN A 43 24.00 -38.39 -2.66
CA ASN A 43 24.65 -37.23 -2.07
C ASN A 43 24.11 -36.86 -0.69
N THR A 44 23.04 -37.51 -0.20
CA THR A 44 22.39 -37.18 1.08
C THR A 44 22.22 -38.42 1.95
N ALA A 45 22.84 -38.43 3.13
CA ALA A 45 22.69 -39.49 4.12
C ALA A 45 21.99 -38.97 5.39
N TYR A 46 21.05 -39.77 5.90
CA TYR A 46 20.29 -39.50 7.12
C TYR A 46 20.69 -40.50 8.21
N THR A 47 21.08 -39.99 9.37
CA THR A 47 21.32 -40.75 10.61
C THR A 47 20.45 -40.18 11.71
N ASP A 48 20.32 -40.84 12.86
CA ASP A 48 19.54 -40.31 13.99
C ASP A 48 20.05 -38.94 14.48
N ASN A 49 21.37 -38.73 14.44
CA ASN A 49 22.02 -37.51 14.93
C ASN A 49 22.15 -36.42 13.86
N HIS A 50 22.42 -36.78 12.61
CA HIS A 50 22.80 -35.84 11.55
C HIS A 50 22.16 -36.13 10.18
N ILE A 51 21.89 -35.06 9.44
CA ILE A 51 21.81 -35.08 7.98
C ILE A 51 23.19 -34.68 7.47
N THR A 52 23.75 -35.43 6.52
CA THR A 52 24.99 -35.06 5.81
C THR A 52 24.72 -35.00 4.32
N ALA A 53 25.04 -33.88 3.68
CA ALA A 53 24.69 -33.59 2.30
C ALA A 53 25.88 -33.02 1.52
N LYS A 54 26.20 -33.62 0.36
CA LYS A 54 27.17 -33.06 -0.59
C LYS A 54 26.47 -32.05 -1.50
N TYR A 55 27.17 -30.97 -1.83
CA TYR A 55 26.70 -29.89 -2.67
C TYR A 55 27.80 -29.40 -3.62
N LEU A 56 27.41 -29.08 -4.86
CA LEU A 56 28.28 -28.53 -5.89
C LEU A 56 27.96 -27.04 -6.07
N ASP A 57 28.73 -26.19 -5.40
CA ASP A 57 28.71 -24.73 -5.58
C ASP A 57 29.27 -24.40 -6.96
N ARG A 58 28.41 -23.91 -7.86
CA ARG A 58 28.75 -23.58 -9.25
C ARG A 58 28.70 -22.07 -9.44
N GLY A 59 29.82 -21.49 -9.85
CA GLY A 59 29.97 -20.06 -10.10
C GLY A 59 30.88 -19.78 -11.29
N ALA A 60 31.48 -18.59 -11.33
CA ALA A 60 32.53 -18.26 -12.29
C ALA A 60 33.50 -17.21 -11.73
N ASP A 61 34.77 -17.35 -12.10
CA ASP A 61 35.76 -16.28 -12.00
C ASP A 61 35.59 -15.34 -13.22
N VAL A 62 35.58 -14.03 -13.02
CA VAL A 62 35.46 -13.04 -14.11
C VAL A 62 36.68 -12.14 -14.15
N LEU A 63 37.34 -12.09 -15.30
CA LEU A 63 38.42 -11.14 -15.60
C LEU A 63 37.92 -10.10 -16.60
N ILE A 64 38.25 -8.84 -16.35
CA ILE A 64 37.89 -7.70 -17.21
C ILE A 64 39.18 -7.04 -17.71
N SER A 65 39.37 -6.98 -19.03
CA SER A 65 40.45 -6.22 -19.68
C SER A 65 39.84 -5.39 -20.80
N ASP A 66 40.10 -4.09 -20.82
CA ASP A 66 39.73 -3.19 -21.93
C ASP A 66 38.23 -3.24 -22.32
N GLY A 67 37.36 -3.55 -21.34
CA GLY A 67 35.92 -3.73 -21.51
C GLY A 67 35.48 -5.13 -21.96
N GLN A 68 36.40 -6.03 -22.27
CA GLN A 68 36.11 -7.44 -22.55
C GLN A 68 36.01 -8.26 -21.26
N PHE A 69 34.95 -9.06 -21.15
CA PHE A 69 34.74 -10.00 -20.06
C PHE A 69 35.23 -11.40 -20.44
N THR A 70 36.20 -11.93 -19.72
CA THR A 70 36.61 -13.34 -19.79
C THR A 70 36.03 -14.08 -18.59
N VAL A 71 35.09 -14.99 -18.83
CA VAL A 71 34.38 -15.73 -17.79
C VAL A 71 34.87 -17.17 -17.74
N LYS A 72 35.35 -17.61 -16.58
CA LYS A 72 35.81 -18.97 -16.33
C LYS A 72 34.88 -19.65 -15.31
N PRO A 73 34.02 -20.58 -15.72
CA PRO A 73 33.19 -21.35 -14.79
C PRO A 73 34.02 -22.05 -13.71
N THR A 74 33.49 -22.09 -12.49
CA THR A 74 34.09 -22.76 -11.33
C THR A 74 33.08 -23.68 -10.67
N VAL A 75 33.57 -24.79 -10.11
CA VAL A 75 32.80 -25.72 -9.29
C VAL A 75 33.60 -25.97 -8.01
N LYS A 76 32.94 -25.93 -6.85
CA LYS A 76 33.54 -26.23 -5.55
C LYS A 76 32.68 -27.27 -4.84
N THR A 77 33.30 -28.35 -4.38
CA THR A 77 32.61 -29.38 -3.61
C THR A 77 32.58 -28.98 -2.14
N TYR A 78 31.38 -28.94 -1.56
CA TYR A 78 31.17 -28.83 -0.12
C TYR A 78 30.38 -30.03 0.40
N GLU A 79 30.56 -30.34 1.67
CA GLU A 79 29.69 -31.26 2.40
C GLU A 79 29.18 -30.56 3.66
N PHE A 80 27.86 -30.47 3.80
CA PHE A 80 27.17 -29.91 4.95
C PHE A 80 26.79 -31.01 5.94
N GLN A 81 26.84 -30.69 7.23
CA GLN A 81 26.35 -31.55 8.31
C GLN A 81 25.39 -30.76 9.20
N THR A 82 24.12 -31.15 9.21
CA THR A 82 23.07 -30.53 10.04
C THR A 82 22.71 -31.46 11.19
N THR A 83 22.80 -30.99 12.43
CA THR A 83 22.39 -31.75 13.62
C THR A 83 20.87 -31.79 13.71
N ARG A 84 20.29 -33.00 13.74
CA ARG A 84 18.83 -33.23 13.70
C ARG A 84 18.12 -32.92 15.02
N LYS A 85 18.76 -33.21 16.16
CA LYS A 85 18.22 -32.85 17.48
C LYS A 85 18.17 -31.32 17.60
N VAL A 86 16.97 -30.76 17.60
CA VAL A 86 16.71 -29.36 17.96
C VAL A 86 16.96 -29.17 19.46
N GLY A 87 17.69 -28.12 19.84
CA GLY A 87 18.03 -27.85 21.23
C GLY A 87 16.92 -27.12 21.98
N LYS A 88 16.82 -27.32 23.31
CA LYS A 88 15.98 -26.47 24.15
C LYS A 88 16.57 -25.05 24.17
N THR A 89 15.85 -24.11 23.57
CA THR A 89 16.41 -22.81 23.18
C THR A 89 15.71 -21.68 23.92
N GLY A 90 16.50 -20.78 24.48
CA GLY A 90 16.00 -19.51 25.03
C GLY A 90 16.26 -18.33 24.09
N ILE A 91 15.42 -17.32 24.19
CA ILE A 91 15.66 -15.99 23.63
C ILE A 91 15.83 -15.01 24.79
N MET A 92 16.93 -14.25 24.80
CA MET A 92 17.16 -13.18 25.78
C MET A 92 17.12 -11.82 25.09
N MET A 93 16.02 -11.09 25.28
CA MET A 93 15.79 -9.81 24.62
C MET A 93 16.33 -8.63 25.44
N ILE A 94 17.19 -7.80 24.85
CA ILE A 94 17.43 -6.44 25.36
C ILE A 94 16.27 -5.56 24.83
N GLY A 95 15.57 -4.87 25.72
CA GLY A 95 14.34 -4.14 25.39
C GLY A 95 13.07 -5.00 25.52
N MET A 96 13.08 -6.01 26.41
CA MET A 96 12.00 -6.98 26.55
C MET A 96 10.63 -6.34 26.87
N GLY A 97 10.62 -5.24 27.64
CA GLY A 97 9.42 -4.46 27.96
C GLY A 97 9.09 -3.35 26.94
N GLY A 98 9.72 -3.38 25.76
CA GLY A 98 9.33 -2.57 24.60
C GLY A 98 8.14 -3.17 23.84
N ASN A 99 7.67 -2.46 22.81
CA ASN A 99 6.51 -2.88 22.01
C ASN A 99 6.74 -4.26 21.38
N ASN A 100 7.86 -4.44 20.66
CA ASN A 100 8.27 -5.72 20.07
C ASN A 100 8.37 -6.86 21.10
N GLY A 101 9.12 -6.68 22.19
CA GLY A 101 9.37 -7.74 23.18
C GLY A 101 8.09 -8.21 23.89
N SER A 102 7.23 -7.27 24.29
CA SER A 102 5.92 -7.58 24.87
C SER A 102 4.98 -8.28 23.86
N THR A 103 5.01 -7.87 22.59
CA THR A 103 4.20 -8.44 21.50
C THR A 103 4.65 -9.88 21.17
N LEU A 104 5.95 -10.13 21.08
CA LEU A 104 6.53 -11.47 20.88
C LEU A 104 6.16 -12.42 22.03
N CYS A 105 6.31 -11.99 23.29
CA CYS A 105 5.91 -12.79 24.45
C CYS A 105 4.40 -13.11 24.41
N ALA A 106 3.55 -12.10 24.21
CA ALA A 106 2.09 -12.25 24.22
C ALA A 106 1.57 -13.13 23.06
N THR A 107 2.09 -12.95 21.85
CA THR A 107 1.65 -13.72 20.67
C THR A 107 2.10 -15.19 20.74
N ILE A 108 3.31 -15.48 21.22
CA ILE A 108 3.76 -16.86 21.45
C ILE A 108 2.97 -17.49 22.61
N VAL A 109 2.65 -16.74 23.67
CA VAL A 109 1.75 -17.19 24.76
C VAL A 109 0.36 -17.55 24.23
N ALA A 110 -0.22 -16.72 23.37
CA ALA A 110 -1.51 -17.01 22.74
C ALA A 110 -1.45 -18.30 21.89
N ASN A 111 -0.38 -18.48 21.10
CA ASN A 111 -0.14 -19.69 20.31
C ASN A 111 0.17 -20.93 21.17
N ARG A 112 0.71 -20.79 22.39
CA ARG A 112 0.91 -21.90 23.35
C ARG A 112 -0.40 -22.41 23.92
N HIS A 113 -1.26 -21.48 24.36
CA HIS A 113 -2.51 -21.78 25.06
C HIS A 113 -3.74 -21.81 24.13
N GLN A 114 -3.55 -21.64 22.82
CA GLN A 114 -4.61 -21.56 21.79
C GLN A 114 -5.70 -20.53 22.12
N ILE A 115 -5.27 -19.39 22.69
CA ILE A 115 -6.15 -18.28 23.08
C ILE A 115 -6.69 -17.59 21.84
N SER A 116 -7.96 -17.87 21.51
CA SER A 116 -8.76 -17.17 20.50
C SER A 116 -9.45 -15.94 21.11
N TRP A 117 -9.60 -14.86 20.36
CA TRP A 117 -10.15 -13.59 20.86
C TRP A 117 -11.17 -12.98 19.90
N HIS A 118 -12.04 -12.13 20.43
CA HIS A 118 -13.04 -11.43 19.63
C HIS A 118 -12.47 -10.14 19.02
N THR A 119 -12.75 -9.92 17.74
CA THR A 119 -12.69 -8.61 17.06
C THR A 119 -14.07 -8.22 16.55
N LYS A 120 -14.20 -7.07 15.90
CA LYS A 120 -15.45 -6.66 15.24
C LYS A 120 -15.87 -7.63 14.12
N ASP A 121 -14.90 -8.33 13.55
CA ASP A 121 -15.04 -9.26 12.43
C ASP A 121 -15.21 -10.73 12.89
N GLY A 122 -15.45 -10.95 14.20
CA GLY A 122 -15.68 -12.27 14.79
C GLY A 122 -14.51 -12.82 15.60
N ILE A 123 -14.45 -14.15 15.73
CA ILE A 123 -13.42 -14.83 16.54
C ILE A 123 -12.15 -15.02 15.72
N GLN A 124 -11.05 -14.46 16.20
CA GLN A 124 -9.70 -14.61 15.67
C GLN A 124 -8.94 -15.71 16.42
N GLN A 125 -7.95 -16.31 15.74
CA GLN A 125 -7.14 -17.40 16.26
C GLN A 125 -5.63 -17.06 16.25
N PRO A 126 -4.86 -17.57 17.23
CA PRO A 126 -3.44 -17.27 17.33
C PRO A 126 -2.66 -17.97 16.20
N ASN A 127 -1.73 -17.23 15.61
CA ASN A 127 -1.00 -17.66 14.42
C ASN A 127 0.41 -17.05 14.37
N TYR A 128 1.13 -17.32 13.28
CA TYR A 128 2.48 -16.80 12.97
C TYR A 128 2.55 -16.26 11.54
N ILE A 129 1.50 -15.61 11.06
CA ILE A 129 1.50 -14.91 9.77
C ILE A 129 2.59 -13.81 9.78
N GLY A 130 3.25 -13.59 8.64
CA GLY A 130 4.38 -12.68 8.50
C GLY A 130 5.76 -13.30 8.76
N SER A 131 5.84 -14.45 9.46
CA SER A 131 7.09 -15.21 9.61
C SER A 131 7.42 -15.94 8.31
N VAL A 132 8.63 -15.72 7.77
CA VAL A 132 9.09 -16.41 6.56
C VAL A 132 9.24 -17.92 6.81
N LEU A 133 9.71 -18.33 7.99
CA LEU A 133 9.93 -19.74 8.32
C LEU A 133 8.64 -20.51 8.59
N ARG A 134 7.60 -19.85 9.13
CA ARG A 134 6.35 -20.49 9.58
C ARG A 134 5.14 -20.24 8.69
N ALA A 135 5.16 -19.20 7.87
CA ALA A 135 4.04 -18.79 7.01
C ALA A 135 4.42 -18.62 5.53
N SER A 136 5.56 -19.17 5.08
CA SER A 136 5.87 -19.27 3.65
C SER A 136 6.45 -20.63 3.26
N THR A 137 6.40 -20.92 1.95
CA THR A 137 6.80 -22.19 1.34
C THR A 137 8.00 -22.03 0.41
N VAL A 138 8.57 -23.16 0.00
CA VAL A 138 9.58 -23.27 -1.05
C VAL A 138 9.23 -24.44 -1.98
N ARG A 139 9.29 -24.22 -3.30
CA ARG A 139 9.18 -25.28 -4.33
C ARG A 139 10.34 -26.27 -4.18
N ILE A 140 10.05 -27.57 -4.08
CA ILE A 140 11.05 -28.65 -3.98
C ILE A 140 11.14 -29.54 -5.23
N GLY A 141 10.17 -29.45 -6.15
CA GLY A 141 10.15 -30.24 -7.38
C GLY A 141 8.80 -30.17 -8.09
N THR A 142 8.49 -31.20 -8.87
CA THR A 142 7.19 -31.44 -9.50
C THR A 142 6.69 -32.85 -9.19
N GLU A 143 5.37 -33.04 -9.16
CA GLU A 143 4.75 -34.35 -8.97
C GLU A 143 4.73 -35.13 -10.31
N PRO A 144 5.36 -36.33 -10.43
CA PRO A 144 5.49 -37.02 -11.73
C PRO A 144 4.18 -37.44 -12.39
N SER A 145 3.09 -37.58 -11.64
CA SER A 145 1.76 -37.99 -12.12
C SER A 145 0.95 -36.82 -12.71
N THR A 146 1.17 -35.59 -12.26
CA THR A 146 0.37 -34.42 -12.66
C THR A 146 1.20 -33.30 -13.30
N GLY A 147 2.54 -33.35 -13.20
CA GLY A 147 3.45 -32.29 -13.62
C GLY A 147 3.44 -31.04 -12.75
N LYS A 148 2.57 -30.96 -11.74
CA LYS A 148 2.37 -29.76 -10.90
C LYS A 148 3.54 -29.55 -9.95
N GLU A 149 3.85 -28.29 -9.65
CA GLU A 149 4.87 -27.96 -8.65
C GLU A 149 4.49 -28.42 -7.25
N VAL A 150 5.47 -28.97 -6.53
CA VAL A 150 5.33 -29.32 -5.11
C VAL A 150 6.06 -28.27 -4.27
N HIS A 151 5.31 -27.59 -3.41
CA HIS A 151 5.81 -26.59 -2.45
C HIS A 151 5.64 -27.12 -1.02
N VAL A 152 6.64 -26.90 -0.17
CA VAL A 152 6.58 -27.26 1.27
C VAL A 152 6.91 -26.05 2.14
N PRO A 153 6.36 -25.93 3.36
CA PRO A 153 6.73 -24.88 4.31
C PRO A 153 8.24 -24.91 4.64
N ILE A 154 8.86 -23.74 4.79
CA ILE A 154 10.32 -23.65 5.01
C ILE A 154 10.75 -24.42 6.27
N SER A 155 9.96 -24.36 7.35
CA SER A 155 10.23 -25.09 8.60
C SER A 155 10.22 -26.62 8.49
N ASP A 156 9.81 -27.15 7.34
CA ASP A 156 9.69 -28.60 7.10
C ASP A 156 10.90 -29.11 6.26
N VAL A 157 11.75 -28.20 5.77
CA VAL A 157 12.97 -28.48 4.99
C VAL A 157 14.11 -29.02 5.85
N LEU A 158 14.23 -28.53 7.09
CA LEU A 158 15.20 -28.96 8.10
C LEU A 158 14.55 -28.90 9.49
N PRO A 159 15.02 -29.69 10.48
CA PRO A 159 14.57 -29.55 11.86
C PRO A 159 14.90 -28.16 12.43
N MET A 160 13.88 -27.40 12.85
CA MET A 160 13.97 -26.05 13.42
C MET A 160 13.27 -25.96 14.77
N VAL A 161 13.66 -24.99 15.61
CA VAL A 161 12.91 -24.62 16.82
C VAL A 161 11.50 -24.19 16.45
N HIS A 162 10.49 -24.79 17.10
CA HIS A 162 9.13 -24.32 16.97
C HIS A 162 8.92 -23.07 17.87
N PRO A 163 8.24 -22.01 17.39
CA PRO A 163 8.02 -20.78 18.17
C PRO A 163 7.54 -21.00 19.61
N ASN A 164 6.61 -21.95 19.80
CA ASN A 164 6.04 -22.28 21.12
C ASN A 164 7.08 -22.85 22.12
N ASP A 165 8.28 -23.24 21.69
CA ASP A 165 9.31 -23.84 22.57
C ASP A 165 10.34 -22.83 23.08
N LEU A 166 10.33 -21.58 22.57
CA LEU A 166 11.30 -20.54 22.95
C LEU A 166 11.10 -20.07 24.40
N VAL A 167 12.06 -20.37 25.28
CA VAL A 167 12.02 -19.88 26.67
C VAL A 167 12.39 -18.40 26.69
N PHE A 168 11.60 -17.56 27.37
CA PHE A 168 11.83 -16.11 27.40
C PHE A 168 12.73 -15.69 28.57
N GLY A 169 13.72 -14.86 28.27
CA GLY A 169 14.40 -14.01 29.23
C GLY A 169 14.69 -12.65 28.59
N GLY A 170 15.32 -11.75 29.34
CA GLY A 170 15.72 -10.45 28.81
C GLY A 170 15.82 -9.35 29.85
N TRP A 171 16.22 -8.19 29.36
CA TRP A 171 16.47 -6.97 30.14
C TRP A 171 15.66 -5.81 29.57
N ASP A 172 15.30 -4.85 30.40
CA ASP A 172 14.77 -3.55 29.97
C ASP A 172 15.16 -2.50 31.01
N ILE A 173 15.49 -1.29 30.55
CA ILE A 173 15.73 -0.15 31.45
C ILE A 173 14.48 0.22 32.26
N SER A 174 13.29 -0.24 31.85
CA SER A 174 12.02 -0.11 32.57
C SER A 174 11.61 -1.42 33.23
N GLY A 175 11.48 -1.42 34.56
CA GLY A 175 11.10 -2.56 35.40
C GLY A 175 9.61 -2.86 35.42
N LEU A 176 8.88 -2.38 34.41
CA LEU A 176 7.44 -2.56 34.27
C LEU A 176 7.13 -4.04 33.97
N PRO A 177 6.25 -4.71 34.73
CA PRO A 177 5.88 -6.11 34.49
C PRO A 177 5.35 -6.35 33.07
N MET A 178 5.50 -7.57 32.55
CA MET A 178 5.26 -7.86 31.13
C MET A 178 3.79 -7.72 30.68
N ASP A 179 2.82 -7.93 31.58
CA ASP A 179 1.41 -7.59 31.30
C ASP A 179 1.20 -6.08 31.13
N LYS A 180 1.92 -5.28 31.93
CA LYS A 180 1.90 -3.82 31.88
C LYS A 180 2.74 -3.24 30.75
N ALA A 181 3.79 -3.94 30.31
CA ALA A 181 4.52 -3.62 29.10
C ALA A 181 3.62 -3.76 27.86
N MET A 182 2.81 -4.82 27.79
CA MET A 182 1.80 -5.04 26.75
C MET A 182 0.70 -3.96 26.77
N GLU A 183 0.10 -3.66 27.94
CA GLU A 183 -0.87 -2.56 28.08
C GLU A 183 -0.29 -1.21 27.64
N ARG A 184 1.00 -0.95 27.94
CA ARG A 184 1.74 0.26 27.51
C ARG A 184 2.00 0.30 26.00
N ALA A 185 2.24 -0.85 25.37
CA ALA A 185 2.60 -0.94 23.96
C ALA A 185 1.43 -0.61 23.02
N LYS A 186 0.18 -0.96 23.41
CA LYS A 186 -1.05 -0.73 22.63
C LYS A 186 -1.06 -1.35 21.21
N VAL A 187 -0.36 -2.47 21.04
CA VAL A 187 -0.25 -3.20 19.76
C VAL A 187 -1.38 -4.22 19.56
N LEU A 188 -1.72 -4.96 20.62
CA LEU A 188 -2.64 -6.09 20.53
C LEU A 188 -4.08 -5.67 20.80
N GLU A 189 -5.02 -6.40 20.20
CA GLU A 189 -6.45 -6.26 20.45
C GLU A 189 -6.81 -6.38 21.93
N TYR A 190 -7.76 -5.58 22.40
CA TYR A 190 -8.07 -5.48 23.84
C TYR A 190 -8.61 -6.80 24.40
N ASP A 191 -9.38 -7.56 23.60
CA ASP A 191 -9.86 -8.88 24.00
C ASP A 191 -8.70 -9.87 24.19
N LEU A 192 -7.76 -9.90 23.24
CA LEU A 192 -6.53 -10.70 23.35
C LEU A 192 -5.71 -10.29 24.57
N GLN A 193 -5.48 -8.98 24.78
CA GLN A 193 -4.76 -8.46 25.93
C GLN A 193 -5.39 -8.93 27.25
N ARG A 194 -6.72 -8.86 27.38
CA ARG A 194 -7.43 -9.33 28.58
C ARG A 194 -7.19 -10.82 28.83
N GLN A 195 -7.16 -11.64 27.79
CA GLN A 195 -7.01 -13.09 27.89
C GLN A 195 -5.56 -13.54 28.15
N VAL A 196 -4.55 -12.98 27.49
CA VAL A 196 -3.14 -13.37 27.74
C VAL A 196 -2.55 -12.78 29.02
N LYS A 197 -3.19 -11.75 29.61
CA LYS A 197 -2.69 -11.00 30.77
C LYS A 197 -2.28 -11.87 31.98
N PRO A 198 -3.02 -12.91 32.41
CA PRO A 198 -2.58 -13.78 33.50
C PRO A 198 -1.25 -14.47 33.18
N HIS A 199 -1.11 -14.99 31.95
CA HIS A 199 0.11 -15.64 31.48
C HIS A 199 1.27 -14.65 31.32
N MET A 200 1.01 -13.43 30.85
CA MET A 200 2.01 -12.36 30.76
C MET A 200 2.51 -11.91 32.14
N ALA A 201 1.64 -11.89 33.15
CA ALA A 201 2.03 -11.60 34.53
C ALA A 201 2.97 -12.67 35.13
N LEU A 202 2.84 -13.94 34.71
CA LEU A 202 3.74 -15.03 35.13
C LEU A 202 5.17 -14.90 34.55
N ILE A 203 5.37 -14.13 33.47
CA ILE A 203 6.72 -13.78 32.96
C ILE A 203 7.41 -12.78 33.91
N GLY A 204 6.64 -12.04 34.73
CA GLY A 204 7.18 -11.14 35.74
C GLY A 204 7.73 -9.84 35.15
N ARG A 205 8.95 -9.46 35.55
CA ARG A 205 9.62 -8.21 35.15
C ARG A 205 10.90 -8.53 34.34
N PRO A 206 11.28 -7.69 33.37
CA PRO A 206 12.61 -7.76 32.76
C PRO A 206 13.74 -7.59 33.79
N LEU A 207 14.89 -8.20 33.53
CA LEU A 207 16.10 -8.00 34.32
C LEU A 207 16.59 -6.54 34.21
N PRO A 208 17.30 -6.00 35.22
CA PRO A 208 17.88 -4.65 35.16
C PRO A 208 18.87 -4.53 33.98
N SER A 209 18.76 -3.47 33.19
CA SER A 209 19.59 -3.28 31.99
C SER A 209 20.76 -2.33 32.23
N ILE A 210 21.77 -2.38 31.36
CA ILE A 210 22.73 -1.29 31.20
C ILE A 210 21.97 -0.06 30.65
N TYR A 211 22.28 1.13 31.18
CA TYR A 211 21.81 2.42 30.66
C TYR A 211 22.96 3.43 30.67
N TYR A 212 23.37 3.89 29.48
CA TYR A 212 24.30 5.02 29.30
C TYR A 212 23.52 6.16 28.61
N PRO A 213 23.23 7.28 29.30
CA PRO A 213 22.30 8.32 28.81
C PRO A 213 22.69 8.97 27.48
N ASP A 214 23.97 8.98 27.11
CA ASP A 214 24.47 9.60 25.88
C ASP A 214 24.23 8.74 24.61
N PHE A 215 23.85 7.48 24.76
CA PHE A 215 23.63 6.58 23.62
C PHE A 215 22.21 6.62 23.05
N ILE A 216 21.19 6.88 23.87
CA ILE A 216 19.78 6.97 23.45
C ILE A 216 19.23 8.39 23.64
N ALA A 217 17.98 8.64 23.22
CA ALA A 217 17.39 9.96 23.36
C ALA A 217 17.20 10.33 24.85
N ALA A 218 17.52 11.58 25.24
CA ALA A 218 17.36 12.06 26.61
C ALA A 218 15.91 11.94 27.15
N ASN A 219 14.92 11.95 26.26
CA ASN A 219 13.51 11.72 26.61
C ASN A 219 13.20 10.31 27.16
N GLN A 220 14.19 9.41 27.20
CA GLN A 220 14.10 8.08 27.80
C GLN A 220 14.57 8.04 29.27
N GLU A 221 15.13 9.13 29.82
CA GLU A 221 15.57 9.19 31.23
C GLU A 221 14.44 8.80 32.20
N ALA A 222 13.24 9.35 32.00
CA ALA A 222 12.06 9.04 32.80
C ALA A 222 11.51 7.60 32.64
N ARG A 223 12.08 6.78 31.73
CA ARG A 223 11.78 5.35 31.57
C ARG A 223 12.78 4.45 32.32
N ALA A 224 13.95 4.97 32.70
CA ALA A 224 15.08 4.18 33.19
C ALA A 224 15.03 3.89 34.72
N ASP A 225 14.02 3.16 35.18
CA ASP A 225 13.81 2.80 36.60
C ASP A 225 14.41 1.44 37.02
N ASN A 226 14.98 0.67 36.08
CA ASN A 226 15.46 -0.71 36.27
C ASN A 226 16.85 -0.90 35.64
N ILE A 227 17.86 -0.34 36.30
CA ILE A 227 19.24 -0.26 35.79
C ILE A 227 20.25 -1.04 36.64
N ILE A 228 21.29 -1.58 35.99
CA ILE A 228 22.47 -2.13 36.66
C ILE A 228 23.25 -0.95 37.29
N PRO A 229 23.58 -0.97 38.60
CA PRO A 229 24.18 0.16 39.28
C PRO A 229 25.70 0.24 39.02
N GLY A 230 26.16 1.42 38.59
CA GLY A 230 27.58 1.73 38.41
C GLY A 230 27.88 2.45 37.11
N THR A 231 29.17 2.69 36.88
CA THR A 231 29.71 3.25 35.62
C THR A 231 30.85 2.41 35.05
N ASP A 232 31.27 1.35 35.75
CA ASP A 232 32.32 0.44 35.31
C ASP A 232 31.78 -0.52 34.24
N LYS A 233 32.20 -0.31 33.00
CA LYS A 233 31.77 -1.10 31.84
C LYS A 233 32.27 -2.56 31.91
N GLN A 234 33.34 -2.85 32.65
CA GLN A 234 33.81 -4.21 32.90
C GLN A 234 32.95 -4.95 33.93
N ALA A 235 32.51 -4.26 34.98
CA ALA A 235 31.54 -4.82 35.93
C ALA A 235 30.19 -5.10 35.26
N HIS A 236 29.75 -4.19 34.36
CA HIS A 236 28.53 -4.38 33.57
C HIS A 236 28.66 -5.56 32.60
N LEU A 237 29.81 -5.73 31.93
CA LEU A 237 30.09 -6.90 31.08
C LEU A 237 29.94 -8.22 31.86
N GLU A 238 30.60 -8.36 33.01
CA GLU A 238 30.51 -9.61 33.79
C GLU A 238 29.12 -9.84 34.41
N HIS A 239 28.33 -8.77 34.67
CA HIS A 239 26.93 -8.91 35.08
C HIS A 239 26.07 -9.56 33.98
N ILE A 240 26.15 -9.06 32.74
CA ILE A 240 25.39 -9.63 31.61
C ILE A 240 25.84 -11.07 31.32
N ARG A 241 27.14 -11.37 31.40
CA ARG A 241 27.66 -12.75 31.28
C ARG A 241 27.11 -13.66 32.38
N ALA A 242 27.04 -13.19 33.62
CA ALA A 242 26.45 -13.95 34.73
C ALA A 242 24.94 -14.17 34.55
N ASP A 243 24.20 -13.20 33.99
CA ASP A 243 22.79 -13.34 33.65
C ASP A 243 22.54 -14.39 32.57
N ILE A 244 23.32 -14.39 31.48
CA ILE A 244 23.23 -15.39 30.40
C ILE A 244 23.47 -16.80 30.95
N ARG A 245 24.54 -16.99 31.73
CA ARG A 245 24.84 -18.28 32.40
C ARG A 245 23.72 -18.72 33.33
N ARG A 246 23.19 -17.81 34.15
CA ARG A 246 22.12 -18.10 35.12
C ARG A 246 20.84 -18.52 34.40
N PHE A 247 20.38 -17.73 33.43
CA PHE A 247 19.20 -18.03 32.64
C PHE A 247 19.33 -19.39 31.92
N LYS A 248 20.48 -19.67 31.32
CA LYS A 248 20.79 -20.95 30.66
C LYS A 248 20.72 -22.13 31.63
N ALA A 249 21.29 -21.99 32.83
CA ALA A 249 21.32 -23.05 33.84
C ALA A 249 19.93 -23.30 34.47
N GLU A 250 19.25 -22.24 34.92
CA GLU A 250 17.93 -22.32 35.56
C GLU A 250 16.89 -22.95 34.63
N ASN A 251 16.94 -22.63 33.33
CA ASN A 251 16.01 -23.14 32.33
C ASN A 251 16.50 -24.40 31.61
N GLN A 252 17.68 -24.92 31.93
CA GLN A 252 18.28 -26.12 31.32
C GLN A 252 18.35 -26.04 29.79
N LEU A 253 18.89 -24.95 29.27
CA LEU A 253 18.91 -24.66 27.82
C LEU A 253 20.19 -25.18 27.15
N ASP A 254 20.05 -25.75 25.95
CA ASP A 254 21.18 -26.12 25.08
C ASP A 254 21.82 -24.86 24.42
N ARG A 255 20.98 -23.85 24.15
CA ARG A 255 21.29 -22.60 23.42
C ARG A 255 20.54 -21.40 23.98
N VAL A 256 21.15 -20.23 23.87
CA VAL A 256 20.50 -18.92 24.07
C VAL A 256 20.79 -18.06 22.84
N VAL A 257 19.77 -17.43 22.25
CA VAL A 257 19.97 -16.35 21.28
C VAL A 257 19.74 -15.03 22.01
N VAL A 258 20.77 -14.17 22.04
CA VAL A 258 20.67 -12.83 22.63
C VAL A 258 20.24 -11.86 21.52
N PHE A 259 19.18 -11.08 21.77
CA PHE A 259 18.52 -10.29 20.73
C PHE A 259 18.32 -8.84 21.16
N TRP A 260 18.87 -7.88 20.41
CA TRP A 260 18.63 -6.46 20.65
C TRP A 260 17.33 -6.00 19.97
N THR A 261 16.32 -5.66 20.77
CA THR A 261 15.08 -5.01 20.32
C THR A 261 14.74 -3.75 21.14
N ALA A 262 15.75 -3.22 21.84
CA ALA A 262 15.66 -1.96 22.58
C ALA A 262 15.75 -0.75 21.65
N ASN A 263 15.67 0.43 22.26
CA ASN A 263 15.86 1.73 21.63
C ASN A 263 17.03 1.75 20.63
N THR A 264 16.81 2.44 19.51
CA THR A 264 17.88 2.79 18.57
C THR A 264 18.91 3.69 19.27
N GLU A 265 20.17 3.29 19.29
CA GLU A 265 21.27 4.12 19.81
C GLU A 265 21.85 5.04 18.71
N ARG A 266 22.65 6.03 19.11
CA ARG A 266 23.57 6.74 18.22
C ARG A 266 24.66 5.79 17.71
N TYR A 267 25.35 6.17 16.64
CA TYR A 267 26.60 5.49 16.26
C TYR A 267 27.71 5.75 17.28
N SER A 268 28.56 4.75 17.50
CA SER A 268 29.86 4.89 18.15
C SER A 268 30.92 5.27 17.12
N GLU A 269 31.85 6.17 17.45
CA GLU A 269 32.97 6.48 16.55
C GLU A 269 33.92 5.28 16.39
N ILE A 270 34.41 5.01 15.17
CA ILE A 270 35.42 3.98 14.94
C ILE A 270 36.82 4.60 15.12
N ILE A 271 37.48 4.25 16.23
CA ILE A 271 38.73 4.88 16.67
C ILE A 271 39.84 3.81 16.72
N PRO A 272 40.94 3.98 15.95
CA PRO A 272 42.10 3.11 16.02
C PRO A 272 42.72 3.06 17.42
N GLY A 273 43.05 1.87 17.91
CA GLY A 273 43.52 1.65 19.28
C GLY A 273 42.40 1.54 20.33
N VAL A 274 41.11 1.64 19.95
CA VAL A 274 39.97 1.59 20.89
C VAL A 274 38.96 0.51 20.52
N ASN A 275 38.43 0.50 19.30
CA ASN A 275 37.37 -0.44 18.89
C ASN A 275 37.57 -1.03 17.48
N ASP A 276 38.80 -0.96 16.99
CA ASP A 276 39.31 -1.48 15.72
C ASP A 276 39.77 -2.95 15.77
N THR A 277 40.15 -3.47 16.94
CA THR A 277 40.60 -4.87 17.12
C THR A 277 39.99 -5.54 18.34
N ALA A 278 39.99 -6.89 18.35
CA ALA A 278 39.43 -7.70 19.43
C ALA A 278 40.05 -7.44 20.81
N ASP A 279 41.35 -7.14 20.86
CA ASP A 279 42.03 -6.83 22.12
C ASP A 279 41.82 -5.37 22.55
N ASN A 280 41.75 -4.45 21.57
CA ASN A 280 41.47 -3.04 21.86
C ASN A 280 40.06 -2.86 22.41
N ILE A 281 39.03 -3.53 21.86
CA ILE A 281 37.66 -3.39 22.39
C ILE A 281 37.51 -3.94 23.81
N LEU A 282 38.20 -5.04 24.14
CA LEU A 282 38.23 -5.57 25.51
C LEU A 282 38.98 -4.61 26.45
N ALA A 283 40.06 -3.98 26.00
CA ALA A 283 40.75 -2.94 26.76
C ALA A 283 39.89 -1.67 26.93
N ALA A 284 39.11 -1.28 25.92
CA ALA A 284 38.21 -0.13 25.98
C ALA A 284 37.04 -0.35 26.94
N ILE A 285 36.47 -1.56 26.98
CA ILE A 285 35.50 -1.98 28.01
C ILE A 285 36.15 -1.93 29.40
N LYS A 286 37.33 -2.52 29.56
CA LYS A 286 38.07 -2.52 30.83
C LYS A 286 38.42 -1.11 31.34
N ASN A 287 38.68 -0.19 30.43
CA ASN A 287 38.98 1.22 30.74
C ASN A 287 37.72 2.11 30.76
N SER A 288 36.51 1.53 30.61
CA SER A 288 35.22 2.24 30.59
C SER A 288 35.14 3.39 29.58
N HIS A 289 35.76 3.23 28.40
CA HIS A 289 35.81 4.24 27.34
C HIS A 289 34.43 4.71 26.89
N SER A 290 34.28 5.99 26.49
CA SER A 290 32.98 6.58 26.11
C SER A 290 32.30 5.80 24.98
N GLU A 291 33.00 5.63 23.86
CA GLU A 291 32.55 4.95 22.62
C GLU A 291 32.43 3.41 22.73
N VAL A 292 32.05 2.93 23.90
CA VAL A 292 31.60 1.56 24.17
C VAL A 292 30.14 1.65 24.57
N SER A 293 29.25 1.41 23.61
CA SER A 293 27.80 1.47 23.82
C SER A 293 27.29 0.34 24.73
N PRO A 294 26.08 0.48 25.31
CA PRO A 294 25.38 -0.65 25.94
C PRO A 294 25.26 -1.86 25.01
N SER A 295 24.84 -1.65 23.75
CA SER A 295 24.76 -2.73 22.75
C SER A 295 26.09 -3.47 22.51
N THR A 296 27.21 -2.74 22.51
CA THR A 296 28.57 -3.32 22.38
C THR A 296 28.89 -4.25 23.55
N ILE A 297 28.50 -3.90 24.77
CA ILE A 297 28.71 -4.75 25.95
C ILE A 297 27.84 -6.02 25.87
N PHE A 298 26.58 -5.92 25.43
CA PHE A 298 25.74 -7.10 25.23
C PHE A 298 26.26 -8.03 24.13
N ALA A 299 26.77 -7.48 23.02
CA ALA A 299 27.40 -8.27 21.96
C ALA A 299 28.66 -8.99 22.46
N VAL A 300 29.58 -8.27 23.13
CA VAL A 300 30.80 -8.86 23.71
C VAL A 300 30.48 -9.88 24.81
N ALA A 301 29.48 -9.64 25.65
CA ALA A 301 29.03 -10.60 26.65
C ALA A 301 28.58 -11.93 26.01
N SER A 302 27.76 -11.85 24.97
CA SER A 302 27.22 -13.02 24.25
C SER A 302 28.34 -13.81 23.57
N ILE A 303 29.25 -13.11 22.87
CA ILE A 303 30.42 -13.72 22.21
C ILE A 303 31.31 -14.45 23.23
N LEU A 304 31.56 -13.84 24.39
CA LEU A 304 32.38 -14.43 25.47
C LEU A 304 31.67 -15.55 26.27
N GLU A 305 30.38 -15.81 26.02
CA GLU A 305 29.68 -17.02 26.48
C GLU A 305 29.48 -18.06 25.36
N GLY A 306 29.90 -17.77 24.13
CA GLY A 306 29.70 -18.65 22.97
C GLY A 306 28.25 -18.72 22.48
N GLU A 307 27.42 -17.75 22.85
CA GLU A 307 26.01 -17.66 22.45
C GLU A 307 25.84 -16.61 21.34
N PRO A 308 24.98 -16.84 20.32
CA PRO A 308 24.75 -15.89 19.24
C PRO A 308 24.13 -14.56 19.69
N PHE A 309 24.54 -13.47 19.03
CA PHE A 309 23.96 -12.14 19.23
C PHE A 309 23.38 -11.57 17.93
N VAL A 310 22.12 -11.12 17.97
CA VAL A 310 21.42 -10.52 16.82
C VAL A 310 21.00 -9.09 17.13
N ASN A 311 21.39 -8.14 16.28
CA ASN A 311 21.05 -6.73 16.38
C ASN A 311 19.82 -6.37 15.54
N GLY A 312 18.67 -6.14 16.19
CA GLY A 312 17.43 -5.69 15.55
C GLY A 312 17.34 -4.17 15.32
N ALA A 313 18.36 -3.39 15.67
CA ALA A 313 18.39 -1.92 15.58
C ALA A 313 19.59 -1.44 14.73
N PRO A 314 19.63 -0.16 14.28
CA PRO A 314 20.56 0.29 13.24
C PRO A 314 21.90 0.83 13.72
N GLN A 315 22.13 0.97 15.03
CA GLN A 315 23.43 1.41 15.54
C GLN A 315 24.53 0.41 15.16
N ASN A 316 25.75 0.91 14.94
CA ASN A 316 26.92 0.13 14.54
C ASN A 316 27.53 -0.71 15.68
N THR A 317 26.71 -1.54 16.34
CA THR A 317 27.11 -2.46 17.42
C THR A 317 28.33 -3.30 17.05
N PHE A 318 28.40 -3.71 15.78
CA PHE A 318 29.47 -4.52 15.22
C PHE A 318 30.65 -3.68 14.70
N VAL A 319 31.22 -2.87 15.60
CA VAL A 319 32.52 -2.21 15.38
C VAL A 319 33.60 -3.26 15.04
N PRO A 320 34.67 -2.93 14.28
CA PRO A 320 35.60 -3.93 13.76
C PRO A 320 36.22 -4.84 14.82
N GLY A 321 36.46 -4.33 16.04
CA GLY A 321 36.93 -5.13 17.16
C GLY A 321 35.92 -6.18 17.67
N VAL A 322 34.62 -5.92 17.57
CA VAL A 322 33.56 -6.90 17.91
C VAL A 322 33.47 -7.98 16.84
N ILE A 323 33.62 -7.62 15.56
CA ILE A 323 33.69 -8.61 14.46
C ILE A 323 34.92 -9.51 14.65
N ALA A 324 36.10 -8.92 14.89
CA ALA A 324 37.33 -9.68 15.14
C ALA A 324 37.25 -10.56 16.40
N LEU A 325 36.49 -10.16 17.42
CA LEU A 325 36.22 -10.98 18.60
C LEU A 325 35.30 -12.16 18.26
N ALA A 326 34.23 -11.94 17.49
CA ALA A 326 33.35 -13.01 17.00
C ALA A 326 34.11 -14.01 16.11
N GLU A 327 35.04 -13.54 15.28
CA GLU A 327 35.97 -14.39 14.51
C GLU A 327 36.90 -15.24 15.41
N ARG A 328 37.43 -14.65 16.49
CA ARG A 328 38.34 -15.34 17.41
C ARG A 328 37.64 -16.40 18.25
N GLU A 329 36.53 -16.03 18.90
CA GLU A 329 35.79 -16.95 19.79
C GLU A 329 34.83 -17.88 19.03
N LYS A 330 34.63 -17.65 17.71
CA LYS A 330 33.73 -18.41 16.82
C LYS A 330 32.26 -18.37 17.23
N SER A 331 31.82 -17.33 17.93
CA SER A 331 30.40 -17.08 18.20
C SER A 331 29.74 -16.30 17.07
N PHE A 332 28.45 -16.52 16.84
CA PHE A 332 27.73 -15.94 15.71
C PHE A 332 27.18 -14.54 15.99
N ILE A 333 27.27 -13.67 15.00
CA ILE A 333 26.71 -12.31 15.00
C ILE A 333 25.87 -12.05 13.74
N GLY A 334 24.82 -11.25 13.87
CA GLY A 334 23.95 -10.87 12.76
C GLY A 334 23.16 -9.58 13.02
N GLY A 335 22.77 -8.91 11.95
CA GLY A 335 22.15 -7.58 11.97
C GLY A 335 22.28 -6.92 10.58
N ASP A 336 21.98 -5.65 10.40
CA ASP A 336 21.44 -4.68 11.37
C ASP A 336 20.05 -4.16 10.95
N ASP A 337 19.26 -3.75 11.96
CA ASP A 337 17.92 -3.10 11.88
C ASP A 337 16.81 -3.93 11.20
N LEU A 338 15.72 -4.23 11.92
CA LEU A 338 14.62 -5.09 11.41
C LEU A 338 13.95 -4.56 10.14
N LYS A 339 13.89 -5.35 9.06
CA LYS A 339 13.29 -4.99 7.77
C LYS A 339 11.79 -5.31 7.73
N SER A 340 10.99 -4.56 8.51
CA SER A 340 9.53 -4.72 8.66
C SER A 340 8.71 -4.33 7.42
N GLY A 341 8.28 -3.07 7.32
CA GLY A 341 7.40 -2.53 6.27
C GLY A 341 8.14 -1.84 5.13
N GLN A 342 8.11 -0.49 5.09
CA GLN A 342 8.66 0.38 4.03
C GLN A 342 9.95 -0.13 3.39
N THR A 343 11.00 -0.42 4.17
CA THR A 343 12.30 -0.83 3.63
C THR A 343 12.26 -2.19 2.95
N LYS A 344 11.39 -3.11 3.40
CA LYS A 344 11.18 -4.42 2.76
C LYS A 344 10.59 -4.26 1.37
N LEU A 345 9.57 -3.40 1.23
CA LEU A 345 8.96 -3.05 -0.05
C LEU A 345 9.93 -2.28 -0.96
N LYS A 346 10.71 -1.33 -0.42
CA LYS A 346 11.78 -0.62 -1.16
C LYS A 346 12.81 -1.59 -1.75
N SER A 347 13.26 -2.59 -1.00
CA SER A 347 14.19 -3.63 -1.48
C SER A 347 13.60 -4.60 -2.52
N VAL A 348 12.29 -4.56 -2.78
CA VAL A 348 11.64 -5.24 -3.91
C VAL A 348 11.46 -4.28 -5.09
N LEU A 349 10.94 -3.08 -4.84
CA LEU A 349 10.58 -2.15 -5.91
C LEU A 349 11.82 -1.56 -6.63
N ALA A 350 12.89 -1.24 -5.89
CA ALA A 350 14.14 -0.77 -6.48
C ALA A 350 14.82 -1.87 -7.32
N GLU A 351 14.76 -3.13 -6.88
CA GLU A 351 15.21 -4.31 -7.63
C GLU A 351 14.39 -4.49 -8.91
N PHE A 352 13.06 -4.44 -8.81
CA PHE A 352 12.14 -4.54 -9.95
C PHE A 352 12.40 -3.46 -11.00
N LEU A 353 12.43 -2.18 -10.62
CA LEU A 353 12.59 -1.07 -11.56
C LEU A 353 13.92 -1.16 -12.31
N VAL A 354 15.04 -1.36 -11.59
CA VAL A 354 16.37 -1.41 -12.20
C VAL A 354 16.57 -2.65 -13.08
N ASN A 355 15.99 -3.80 -12.71
CA ASN A 355 16.02 -5.01 -13.55
C ASN A 355 15.09 -4.91 -14.77
N ALA A 356 14.00 -4.12 -14.69
CA ALA A 356 13.13 -3.79 -15.82
C ALA A 356 13.73 -2.72 -16.77
N GLY A 357 14.94 -2.23 -16.51
CA GLY A 357 15.58 -1.17 -17.29
C GLY A 357 15.02 0.24 -17.02
N ILE A 358 14.20 0.40 -15.98
CA ILE A 358 13.64 1.68 -15.54
C ILE A 358 14.63 2.34 -14.57
N LYS A 359 14.88 3.64 -14.71
CA LYS A 359 15.88 4.37 -13.91
C LYS A 359 15.21 5.26 -12.87
N PRO A 360 15.10 4.84 -11.60
CA PRO A 360 14.90 5.76 -10.49
C PRO A 360 15.81 7.00 -10.59
N LEU A 361 15.19 8.17 -10.55
CA LEU A 361 15.84 9.47 -10.45
C LEU A 361 15.69 10.06 -9.04
N SER A 362 14.58 9.80 -8.36
CA SER A 362 14.34 10.19 -6.97
C SER A 362 13.54 9.12 -6.23
N ILE A 363 13.86 8.95 -4.95
CA ILE A 363 13.16 8.10 -3.98
C ILE A 363 12.95 8.95 -2.72
N ALA A 364 11.71 9.35 -2.43
CA ALA A 364 11.38 10.17 -1.26
C ALA A 364 10.54 9.35 -0.26
N SER A 365 11.13 8.98 0.88
CA SER A 365 10.56 8.06 1.87
C SER A 365 10.23 8.74 3.20
N TYR A 366 8.99 9.17 3.36
CA TYR A 366 8.47 9.76 4.60
C TYR A 366 7.90 8.68 5.53
N ASN A 367 8.00 8.92 6.84
CA ASN A 367 7.48 8.04 7.88
C ASN A 367 6.97 8.86 9.06
N HIS A 368 5.87 8.43 9.68
CA HIS A 368 5.51 8.90 11.02
C HIS A 368 4.88 7.82 11.89
N LEU A 369 5.16 7.86 13.19
CA LEU A 369 4.71 6.89 14.20
C LEU A 369 4.66 7.52 15.60
N GLY A 370 3.84 6.98 16.49
CA GLY A 370 3.55 7.51 17.83
C GLY A 370 4.01 6.61 18.99
N ASN A 371 4.69 5.50 18.71
CA ASN A 371 5.25 4.59 19.71
C ASN A 371 6.61 5.08 20.28
N ASN A 372 7.22 4.28 21.16
CA ASN A 372 8.48 4.68 21.80
C ASN A 372 9.71 4.65 20.86
N ASP A 373 9.70 3.90 19.75
CA ASP A 373 10.77 4.02 18.73
C ASP A 373 10.65 5.39 18.04
N GLY A 374 9.43 5.80 17.64
CA GLY A 374 9.18 7.16 17.15
C GLY A 374 9.60 8.25 18.13
N HIS A 375 9.30 8.07 19.42
CA HIS A 375 9.70 9.01 20.48
C HIS A 375 11.23 9.09 20.62
N ASN A 376 11.93 7.96 20.60
CA ASN A 376 13.39 7.90 20.64
C ASN A 376 14.04 8.49 19.37
N LEU A 377 13.50 8.18 18.19
CA LEU A 377 13.94 8.68 16.88
C LEU A 377 13.58 10.16 16.62
N SER A 378 12.97 10.86 17.58
CA SER A 378 12.80 12.32 17.51
C SER A 378 14.10 13.09 17.77
N ALA A 379 15.12 12.43 18.34
CA ALA A 379 16.46 12.99 18.53
C ALA A 379 17.37 12.69 17.33
N GLU A 380 18.11 13.71 16.86
CA GLU A 380 18.95 13.64 15.66
C GLU A 380 19.97 12.50 15.66
N PRO A 381 20.76 12.22 16.74
CA PRO A 381 21.77 11.16 16.68
C PRO A 381 21.18 9.76 16.50
N GLN A 382 20.01 9.50 17.08
CA GLN A 382 19.29 8.23 16.96
C GLN A 382 18.52 8.14 15.62
N PHE A 383 17.98 9.26 15.13
CA PHE A 383 17.47 9.35 13.76
C PHE A 383 18.57 9.03 12.74
N LYS A 384 19.78 9.57 12.91
CA LYS A 384 20.89 9.40 11.96
C LYS A 384 21.27 7.94 11.73
N SER A 385 21.27 7.13 12.81
CA SER A 385 21.44 5.67 12.71
C SER A 385 20.39 5.04 11.78
N LYS A 386 19.11 5.40 11.98
CA LYS A 386 17.95 4.86 11.26
C LYS A 386 17.74 5.46 9.86
N GLU A 387 18.37 6.59 9.56
CA GLU A 387 18.46 7.18 8.22
C GLU A 387 19.45 6.38 7.37
N ILE A 388 20.67 6.15 7.86
CA ILE A 388 21.73 5.40 7.17
C ILE A 388 21.22 4.02 6.74
N SER A 389 20.59 3.26 7.65
CA SER A 389 20.05 1.92 7.36
C SER A 389 18.86 1.91 6.38
N LYS A 390 18.17 3.05 6.19
CA LYS A 390 17.05 3.18 5.23
C LYS A 390 17.48 3.67 3.85
N SER A 391 18.64 4.31 3.73
CA SER A 391 19.17 4.83 2.47
C SER A 391 20.10 3.83 1.76
N SER A 392 20.96 3.10 2.49
CA SER A 392 21.93 2.17 1.89
C SER A 392 21.32 1.00 1.10
N VAL A 393 20.01 0.74 1.30
CA VAL A 393 19.29 -0.42 0.76
C VAL A 393 19.11 -0.43 -0.77
N VAL A 394 19.50 0.64 -1.47
CA VAL A 394 19.44 0.75 -2.94
C VAL A 394 20.82 0.83 -3.61
N ASP A 395 21.90 0.99 -2.84
CA ASP A 395 23.24 1.25 -3.38
C ASP A 395 23.74 0.10 -4.28
N ASP A 396 23.51 -1.17 -3.91
CA ASP A 396 23.92 -2.34 -4.69
C ASP A 396 23.11 -2.55 -5.98
N MET A 397 21.84 -2.12 -6.01
CA MET A 397 21.03 -2.14 -7.23
C MET A 397 21.46 -1.05 -8.21
N VAL A 398 21.76 0.15 -7.71
CA VAL A 398 22.32 1.25 -8.51
C VAL A 398 23.69 0.85 -9.09
N ASP A 399 24.58 0.29 -8.26
CA ASP A 399 25.92 -0.08 -8.69
C ASP A 399 25.96 -1.28 -9.66
N ALA A 400 24.92 -2.12 -9.68
CA ALA A 400 24.80 -3.24 -10.61
C ALA A 400 24.49 -2.81 -12.06
N ASN A 401 23.77 -1.70 -12.29
CA ASN A 401 23.29 -1.32 -13.62
C ASN A 401 23.98 -0.06 -14.18
N ARG A 402 25.15 -0.26 -14.80
CA ARG A 402 25.95 0.81 -15.43
C ARG A 402 25.43 1.31 -16.79
N LEU A 403 24.31 0.77 -17.29
CA LEU A 403 23.60 1.34 -18.44
C LEU A 403 22.71 2.51 -17.99
N LEU A 404 22.13 2.43 -16.79
CA LEU A 404 21.28 3.47 -16.23
C LEU A 404 22.10 4.50 -15.42
N TYR A 405 23.09 4.04 -14.66
CA TYR A 405 23.85 4.88 -13.72
C TYR A 405 25.33 4.95 -14.07
N LYS A 406 25.87 6.17 -14.27
CA LYS A 406 27.30 6.39 -14.52
C LYS A 406 28.15 5.86 -13.34
N PRO A 407 29.29 5.19 -13.62
CA PRO A 407 30.20 4.73 -12.59
C PRO A 407 30.86 5.92 -11.85
N PRO A 408 31.37 5.71 -10.62
CA PRO A 408 32.07 6.75 -9.87
C PRO A 408 33.33 7.24 -10.60
N VAL A 409 33.47 8.56 -10.72
CA VAL A 409 34.65 9.19 -11.33
C VAL A 409 35.80 9.20 -10.31
N PRO A 410 37.04 8.80 -10.69
CA PRO A 410 38.20 8.82 -9.79
C PRO A 410 38.47 10.21 -9.17
N GLY A 411 38.21 10.34 -7.87
CA GLY A 411 38.36 11.60 -7.13
C GLY A 411 39.84 11.94 -6.86
N ALA A 412 40.21 13.21 -7.05
CA ALA A 412 41.59 13.71 -6.98
C ALA A 412 42.29 13.62 -5.59
N LYS A 413 41.73 12.91 -4.61
CA LYS A 413 42.25 12.76 -3.24
C LYS A 413 42.01 11.36 -2.62
N GLY A 414 41.88 10.30 -3.42
CA GLY A 414 41.90 8.91 -2.94
C GLY A 414 40.67 8.44 -2.13
N LYS A 415 39.71 9.31 -1.82
CA LYS A 415 38.34 8.88 -1.51
C LYS A 415 37.66 8.44 -2.80
N ALA A 416 37.04 7.26 -2.80
CA ALA A 416 36.09 6.89 -3.83
C ALA A 416 34.96 7.93 -3.87
N ALA A 417 34.59 8.39 -5.07
CA ALA A 417 33.32 9.07 -5.26
C ALA A 417 32.18 8.04 -5.17
N LYS A 418 30.97 8.48 -4.82
CA LYS A 418 29.77 7.71 -5.19
C LYS A 418 29.54 7.82 -6.71
N GLY A 419 28.79 6.88 -7.27
CA GLY A 419 28.39 6.91 -8.68
C GLY A 419 27.34 7.98 -8.96
N GLU A 420 26.65 7.85 -10.09
CA GLU A 420 25.31 8.43 -10.23
C GLU A 420 24.34 7.58 -9.39
N HIS A 421 23.61 8.20 -8.47
CA HIS A 421 22.54 7.60 -7.68
C HIS A 421 21.25 8.43 -7.87
N PRO A 422 20.05 7.88 -7.61
CA PRO A 422 18.86 8.70 -7.44
C PRO A 422 19.02 9.62 -6.23
N ASP A 423 18.32 10.76 -6.25
CA ASP A 423 18.12 11.58 -5.05
C ASP A 423 17.36 10.75 -4.01
N HIS A 424 17.93 10.54 -2.82
CA HIS A 424 17.35 9.66 -1.80
C HIS A 424 17.11 10.40 -0.49
N ILE A 425 15.84 10.68 -0.19
CA ILE A 425 15.42 11.36 1.03
C ILE A 425 14.72 10.36 1.95
N VAL A 426 15.08 10.37 3.23
CA VAL A 426 14.44 9.58 4.28
C VAL A 426 14.01 10.52 5.41
N VAL A 427 12.74 10.48 5.79
CA VAL A 427 12.21 11.28 6.91
C VAL A 427 11.48 10.37 7.89
N ILE A 428 11.68 10.63 9.18
CA ILE A 428 10.90 10.03 10.28
C ILE A 428 10.44 11.17 11.20
N LYS A 429 9.16 11.18 11.59
CA LYS A 429 8.60 12.14 12.56
C LYS A 429 7.80 11.42 13.65
N TYR A 430 7.89 11.93 14.87
CA TYR A 430 7.10 11.47 16.00
C TYR A 430 5.71 12.11 15.95
N VAL A 431 4.66 11.29 15.86
CA VAL A 431 3.26 11.72 15.82
C VAL A 431 2.47 10.85 16.81
N PRO A 432 2.31 11.27 18.08
CA PRO A 432 1.76 10.43 19.15
C PRO A 432 0.41 9.79 18.84
N ALA A 433 -0.43 10.47 18.05
CA ALA A 433 -1.81 10.07 17.78
C ALA A 433 -1.95 8.72 17.04
N VAL A 434 -0.95 8.31 16.24
CA VAL A 434 -1.03 7.04 15.49
C VAL A 434 -0.50 5.82 16.26
N GLY A 435 0.09 6.00 17.44
CA GLY A 435 0.60 4.89 18.25
C GLY A 435 1.61 4.00 17.50
N ASP A 436 1.42 2.68 17.53
CA ASP A 436 2.26 1.72 16.80
C ASP A 436 1.95 1.64 15.29
N SER A 437 0.82 2.22 14.88
CA SER A 437 0.29 2.25 13.52
C SER A 437 1.06 3.23 12.63
N LYS A 438 2.32 2.90 12.41
CA LYS A 438 3.29 3.64 11.61
C LYS A 438 2.77 3.83 10.19
N ARG A 439 2.77 5.07 9.72
CA ARG A 439 2.48 5.43 8.34
C ARG A 439 3.79 5.60 7.56
N ALA A 440 3.85 5.06 6.36
CA ALA A 440 4.89 5.29 5.36
C ALA A 440 4.27 5.92 4.12
N ILE A 441 4.99 6.87 3.52
CA ILE A 441 4.63 7.50 2.26
C ILE A 441 5.90 7.54 1.42
N ASP A 442 5.89 6.84 0.30
CA ASP A 442 7.06 6.70 -0.58
C ASP A 442 6.71 7.12 -2.02
N GLU A 443 7.48 8.06 -2.56
CA GLU A 443 7.45 8.40 -3.99
C GLU A 443 8.70 7.84 -4.69
N TYR A 444 8.50 7.19 -5.84
CA TYR A 444 9.56 6.75 -6.75
C TYR A 444 9.35 7.44 -8.10
N TYR A 445 10.18 8.44 -8.40
CA TYR A 445 10.17 9.16 -9.67
C TYR A 445 11.29 8.64 -10.56
N SER A 446 10.95 8.16 -11.75
CA SER A 446 11.85 7.40 -12.64
C SER A 446 11.84 7.91 -14.08
N GLU A 447 12.99 7.78 -14.75
CA GLU A 447 13.15 7.91 -16.20
C GLU A 447 12.82 6.58 -16.90
N ILE A 448 12.05 6.70 -17.98
CA ILE A 448 11.66 5.59 -18.88
C ILE A 448 12.01 5.96 -20.33
N PHE A 449 11.61 5.11 -21.28
CA PHE A 449 11.93 5.23 -22.71
C PHE A 449 11.68 6.64 -23.29
N CYS A 450 12.54 7.04 -24.24
CA CYS A 450 12.55 8.37 -24.88
C CYS A 450 12.58 9.58 -23.92
N GLY A 451 13.05 9.41 -22.67
CA GLY A 451 13.08 10.48 -21.67
C GLY A 451 11.72 10.72 -21.01
N GLY A 452 10.76 9.80 -21.17
CA GLY A 452 9.50 9.81 -20.44
C GLY A 452 9.71 9.68 -18.92
N ARG A 453 8.62 9.82 -18.16
CA ARG A 453 8.64 9.77 -16.70
C ARG A 453 7.57 8.84 -16.14
N GLN A 454 7.91 8.13 -15.08
CA GLN A 454 7.00 7.32 -14.29
C GLN A 454 7.10 7.74 -12.82
N THR A 455 5.96 7.96 -12.18
CA THR A 455 5.87 8.22 -10.73
C THR A 455 5.06 7.11 -10.08
N ILE A 456 5.62 6.45 -9.08
CA ILE A 456 4.91 5.47 -8.24
C ILE A 456 4.81 6.05 -6.83
N ASN A 457 3.60 6.37 -6.40
CA ASN A 457 3.31 6.85 -5.05
C ASN A 457 2.66 5.73 -4.22
N ILE A 458 3.20 5.49 -3.02
CA ILE A 458 2.79 4.39 -2.13
C ILE A 458 2.47 4.96 -0.75
N PHE A 459 1.22 4.85 -0.33
CA PHE A 459 0.84 4.97 1.07
C PHE A 459 0.81 3.59 1.71
N ASN A 460 1.42 3.43 2.89
CA ASN A 460 1.49 2.14 3.58
C ASN A 460 1.25 2.31 5.09
N GLU A 461 0.17 1.69 5.57
CA GLU A 461 -0.22 1.60 6.97
C GLU A 461 0.33 0.31 7.57
N CYS A 462 1.16 0.43 8.61
CA CYS A 462 1.90 -0.68 9.20
C CYS A 462 1.79 -0.65 10.73
N GLU A 463 1.19 -1.67 11.34
CA GLU A 463 1.43 -1.96 12.76
C GLU A 463 2.86 -2.49 12.91
N ASP A 464 3.82 -1.61 13.22
CA ASP A 464 5.24 -1.90 13.04
C ASP A 464 5.71 -3.05 13.94
N SER A 465 5.16 -3.18 15.14
CA SER A 465 5.44 -4.31 16.05
C SER A 465 4.85 -5.63 15.57
N LEU A 466 3.71 -5.64 14.86
CA LEU A 466 3.15 -6.85 14.26
C LEU A 466 3.93 -7.29 13.02
N LEU A 467 4.58 -6.37 12.30
CA LEU A 467 5.52 -6.70 11.23
C LEU A 467 6.93 -7.05 11.74
N ALA A 468 7.37 -6.47 12.86
CA ALA A 468 8.68 -6.71 13.45
C ALA A 468 8.74 -8.02 14.26
N THR A 469 7.69 -8.35 15.00
CA THR A 469 7.63 -9.54 15.88
C THR A 469 7.92 -10.86 15.14
N PRO A 470 7.34 -11.14 13.95
CA PRO A 470 7.65 -12.35 13.19
C PRO A 470 9.10 -12.38 12.66
N LEU A 471 9.73 -11.22 12.42
CA LEU A 471 11.13 -11.16 12.00
C LEU A 471 12.10 -11.46 13.14
N ILE A 472 11.80 -11.03 14.37
CA ILE A 472 12.56 -11.41 15.57
C ILE A 472 12.48 -12.94 15.76
N LEU A 473 11.30 -13.51 15.54
CA LEU A 473 11.06 -14.95 15.59
C LEU A 473 11.87 -15.70 14.50
N ASP A 474 11.79 -15.26 13.24
CA ASP A 474 12.54 -15.86 12.13
C ASP A 474 14.06 -15.79 12.36
N LEU A 475 14.58 -14.61 12.71
CA LEU A 475 15.99 -14.39 13.03
C LEU A 475 16.48 -15.31 14.16
N THR A 476 15.68 -15.47 15.21
CA THR A 476 16.01 -16.32 16.36
C THR A 476 16.09 -17.79 15.96
N ILE A 477 15.08 -18.31 15.25
CA ILE A 477 15.00 -19.71 14.84
C ILE A 477 16.06 -20.04 13.79
N LEU A 478 16.29 -19.16 12.81
CA LEU A 478 17.32 -19.35 11.79
C LEU A 478 18.73 -19.27 12.39
N THR A 479 18.96 -18.38 13.36
CA THR A 479 20.24 -18.31 14.09
C THR A 479 20.52 -19.61 14.85
N GLU A 480 19.53 -20.17 15.56
CA GLU A 480 19.68 -21.45 16.26
C GLU A 480 20.04 -22.58 15.28
N LEU A 481 19.32 -22.69 14.16
CA LEU A 481 19.56 -23.67 13.10
C LEU A 481 20.99 -23.54 12.55
N LEU A 482 21.46 -22.31 12.30
CA LEU A 482 22.80 -22.06 11.79
C LEU A 482 23.89 -22.47 12.81
N THR A 483 23.61 -22.49 14.12
CA THR A 483 24.53 -23.09 15.13
C THR A 483 24.62 -24.63 15.07
N ARG A 484 23.63 -25.29 14.45
CA ARG A 484 23.58 -26.75 14.25
C ARG A 484 24.11 -27.21 12.88
N ILE A 485 24.39 -26.27 11.97
CA ILE A 485 24.95 -26.52 10.64
C ILE A 485 26.46 -26.32 10.66
N LYS A 486 27.17 -27.29 10.09
CA LYS A 486 28.60 -27.26 9.82
C LYS A 486 28.87 -27.58 8.36
N TYR A 487 30.07 -27.27 7.89
CA TYR A 487 30.52 -27.63 6.54
C TYR A 487 31.97 -28.12 6.54
N ARG A 488 32.35 -28.84 5.49
CA ARG A 488 33.75 -29.05 5.08
C ARG A 488 33.90 -28.83 3.58
N GLY A 489 35.01 -28.26 3.17
CA GLY A 489 35.39 -28.14 1.76
C GLY A 489 36.11 -29.40 1.25
N GLU A 490 36.28 -29.47 -0.07
CA GLU A 490 37.07 -30.52 -0.72
C GLU A 490 38.46 -30.71 -0.09
N GLY A 491 38.83 -31.97 0.18
CA GLY A 491 40.11 -32.33 0.82
C GLY A 491 40.19 -32.09 2.33
N GLN A 492 39.18 -31.50 2.98
CA GLN A 492 39.15 -31.31 4.43
C GLN A 492 38.55 -32.53 5.14
N THR A 493 39.10 -32.94 6.28
CA THR A 493 38.56 -34.04 7.09
C THR A 493 37.41 -33.59 7.97
N ASP A 494 37.58 -32.46 8.65
CA ASP A 494 36.77 -32.09 9.82
C ASP A 494 35.70 -31.04 9.47
N PHE A 495 34.53 -31.17 10.08
CA PHE A 495 33.42 -30.23 9.91
C PHE A 495 33.59 -28.97 10.76
N ALA A 496 33.75 -27.82 10.10
CA ALA A 496 33.85 -26.50 10.70
C ALA A 496 32.47 -25.82 10.85
N PRO A 497 32.28 -24.93 11.86
CA PRO A 497 31.11 -24.05 11.89
C PRO A 497 31.11 -23.09 10.69
N LEU A 498 29.95 -22.53 10.37
CA LEU A 498 29.81 -21.44 9.39
C LEU A 498 30.63 -20.20 9.81
N TYR A 499 30.81 -19.26 8.88
CA TYR A 499 31.49 -18.00 9.19
C TYR A 499 30.70 -17.18 10.24
N PRO A 500 31.35 -16.59 11.27
CA PRO A 500 30.67 -15.89 12.36
C PRO A 500 29.67 -14.79 12.00
N VAL A 501 29.85 -14.07 10.89
CA VAL A 501 28.83 -13.14 10.38
C VAL A 501 27.79 -13.91 9.59
N LEU A 502 26.58 -14.03 10.12
CA LEU A 502 25.47 -14.78 9.52
C LEU A 502 24.72 -13.96 8.46
N SER A 503 25.34 -13.72 7.31
CA SER A 503 24.74 -12.97 6.19
C SER A 503 23.48 -13.65 5.59
N LEU A 504 23.20 -14.92 5.89
CA LEU A 504 21.91 -15.57 5.56
C LEU A 504 20.70 -14.91 6.26
N LEU A 505 20.94 -14.11 7.30
CA LEU A 505 19.91 -13.32 7.99
C LEU A 505 19.47 -12.06 7.22
N SER A 506 20.13 -11.72 6.10
CA SER A 506 19.93 -10.46 5.35
C SER A 506 18.47 -10.17 4.93
N TYR A 507 17.66 -11.21 4.68
CA TYR A 507 16.24 -11.05 4.32
C TYR A 507 15.43 -10.30 5.41
N MET A 508 15.85 -10.38 6.68
CA MET A 508 15.19 -9.75 7.82
C MET A 508 15.88 -8.45 8.29
N CYS A 509 16.99 -8.04 7.68
CA CYS A 509 17.80 -6.87 8.08
C CYS A 509 17.80 -5.77 7.00
N LYS A 510 17.85 -4.49 7.40
CA LYS A 510 17.86 -3.33 6.48
C LYS A 510 19.27 -3.00 5.98
N ALA A 511 20.26 -3.12 6.85
CA ALA A 511 21.68 -2.92 6.53
C ALA A 511 22.43 -4.20 6.92
N PRO A 512 22.46 -5.23 6.04
CA PRO A 512 22.97 -6.53 6.43
C PRO A 512 24.46 -6.53 6.73
N LEU A 513 24.85 -7.08 7.88
CA LEU A 513 26.24 -7.35 8.20
C LEU A 513 26.74 -8.50 7.31
N VAL A 514 27.85 -8.26 6.62
CA VAL A 514 28.52 -9.22 5.73
C VAL A 514 29.97 -9.41 6.13
N LYS A 515 30.66 -10.38 5.52
CA LYS A 515 32.08 -10.62 5.77
C LYS A 515 32.91 -9.41 5.34
N PRO A 516 33.90 -8.95 6.13
CA PRO A 516 34.82 -7.89 5.71
C PRO A 516 35.48 -8.22 4.35
N GLY A 517 35.37 -7.28 3.40
CA GLY A 517 35.85 -7.47 2.03
C GLY A 517 34.90 -8.24 1.10
N THR A 518 33.62 -8.41 1.47
CA THR A 518 32.56 -8.86 0.56
C THR A 518 31.45 -7.81 0.45
N ASP A 519 30.82 -7.72 -0.72
CA ASP A 519 29.75 -6.74 -0.98
C ASP A 519 28.43 -7.10 -0.29
N VAL A 520 27.65 -6.07 0.05
CA VAL A 520 26.28 -6.24 0.58
C VAL A 520 25.31 -6.49 -0.57
N VAL A 521 24.38 -7.43 -0.39
CA VAL A 521 23.22 -7.59 -1.26
C VAL A 521 21.97 -7.19 -0.47
N ASN A 522 21.25 -6.16 -0.90
CA ASN A 522 20.04 -5.67 -0.24
C ASN A 522 18.74 -6.20 -0.88
N SER A 523 18.81 -6.59 -2.17
CA SER A 523 17.66 -7.04 -2.95
C SER A 523 16.93 -8.20 -2.27
N LEU A 524 15.62 -8.07 -2.10
CA LEU A 524 14.85 -9.01 -1.29
C LEU A 524 14.70 -10.35 -2.00
N GLY A 525 14.60 -10.36 -3.34
CA GLY A 525 14.53 -11.57 -4.15
C GLY A 525 15.81 -12.40 -4.04
N ARG A 526 16.98 -11.78 -4.22
CA ARG A 526 18.28 -12.48 -4.13
C ARG A 526 18.55 -12.99 -2.71
N GLN A 527 18.21 -12.20 -1.68
CA GLN A 527 18.33 -12.65 -0.27
C GLN A 527 17.45 -13.87 0.03
N ARG A 528 16.20 -13.87 -0.46
CA ARG A 528 15.30 -15.02 -0.30
C ARG A 528 15.79 -16.26 -1.05
N ASN A 529 16.23 -16.09 -2.30
CA ASN A 529 16.77 -17.19 -3.11
C ASN A 529 18.05 -17.79 -2.51
N ALA A 530 18.89 -16.97 -1.87
CA ALA A 530 20.07 -17.45 -1.16
C ALA A 530 19.71 -18.33 0.05
N LEU A 531 18.72 -17.93 0.86
CA LEU A 531 18.22 -18.73 1.98
C LEU A 531 17.64 -20.07 1.51
N ASP A 532 16.73 -20.04 0.53
CA ASP A 532 16.08 -21.24 0.00
C ASP A 532 17.08 -22.22 -0.63
N SER A 533 18.10 -21.70 -1.33
CA SER A 533 19.16 -22.52 -1.92
C SER A 533 20.10 -23.11 -0.87
N PHE A 534 20.41 -22.36 0.19
CA PHE A 534 21.25 -22.86 1.29
C PHE A 534 20.57 -23.97 2.09
N LEU A 535 19.27 -23.82 2.40
CA LEU A 535 18.51 -24.85 3.10
C LEU A 535 18.38 -26.13 2.26
N LYS A 536 18.31 -26.01 0.92
CA LYS A 536 18.38 -27.13 -0.03
C LYS A 536 19.74 -27.80 -0.12
N ALA A 537 20.82 -27.01 -0.14
CA ALA A 537 22.18 -27.53 -0.12
C ALA A 537 22.45 -28.41 1.11
N CYS A 538 21.86 -28.05 2.27
CA CYS A 538 21.92 -28.82 3.51
C CYS A 538 21.18 -30.18 3.48
N ILE A 539 20.41 -30.47 2.43
CA ILE A 539 19.74 -31.75 2.16
C ILE A 539 20.10 -32.35 0.78
N GLY A 540 21.10 -31.77 0.10
CA GLY A 540 21.63 -32.27 -1.18
C GLY A 540 20.71 -32.05 -2.38
N LEU A 541 19.82 -31.05 -2.30
CA LEU A 541 19.09 -30.53 -3.45
C LEU A 541 19.83 -29.31 -4.03
N GLU A 542 19.76 -29.16 -5.35
CA GLU A 542 20.28 -27.97 -6.04
C GLU A 542 19.30 -26.79 -5.93
N GLY A 543 19.72 -25.60 -6.38
CA GLY A 543 18.85 -24.43 -6.45
C GLY A 543 17.73 -24.62 -7.48
N ASN A 544 16.60 -23.93 -7.30
CA ASN A 544 15.55 -23.92 -8.33
C ASN A 544 16.05 -23.21 -9.59
N SER A 545 15.59 -23.67 -10.74
CA SER A 545 15.69 -22.92 -11.99
C SER A 545 14.34 -22.92 -12.69
N ASP A 546 13.82 -21.74 -13.01
CA ASP A 546 12.59 -21.58 -13.79
C ASP A 546 12.87 -21.63 -15.30
N LEU A 547 13.89 -22.42 -15.64
CA LEU A 547 14.24 -22.84 -17.00
C LEU A 547 13.18 -23.79 -17.57
N LEU A 548 12.43 -24.52 -16.72
CA LEU A 548 11.34 -25.43 -17.08
C LEU A 548 11.68 -26.28 -18.32
N LEU A 549 12.88 -26.87 -18.33
CA LEU A 549 13.38 -27.61 -19.50
C LEU A 549 12.52 -28.84 -19.80
N GLU A 550 11.83 -29.37 -18.80
CA GLU A 550 10.81 -30.42 -18.91
C GLU A 550 9.59 -30.03 -19.77
N THR A 551 9.30 -28.73 -19.95
CA THR A 551 8.28 -28.24 -20.89
C THR A 551 8.87 -27.57 -22.13
N ARG A 552 10.07 -27.00 -22.03
CA ARG A 552 10.75 -26.28 -23.12
C ARG A 552 11.64 -27.16 -24.01
N ILE A 553 12.00 -28.38 -23.58
CA ILE A 553 12.86 -29.33 -24.32
C ILE A 553 12.20 -30.71 -24.40
N CYS A 554 11.90 -31.17 -25.61
CA CYS A 554 11.33 -32.49 -25.88
C CYS A 554 12.40 -33.60 -25.81
N ASN A 555 12.63 -34.16 -24.61
CA ASN A 555 13.56 -35.30 -24.44
C ASN A 555 12.96 -36.66 -24.85
N ASP A 556 11.64 -36.84 -24.81
CA ASP A 556 10.93 -38.07 -25.21
C ASP A 556 10.07 -37.83 -26.46
N ARG A 557 10.49 -38.32 -27.63
CA ARG A 557 9.72 -38.19 -28.91
C ARG A 557 8.26 -38.68 -28.82
N ILE A 558 7.96 -39.61 -27.90
CA ILE A 558 6.63 -40.22 -27.74
C ILE A 558 5.69 -39.32 -26.92
N LYS A 559 6.20 -38.59 -25.93
CA LYS A 559 5.36 -37.75 -25.04
C LYS A 559 4.92 -36.46 -25.70
N CYS A 560 5.79 -35.83 -26.49
CA CYS A 560 5.53 -34.51 -27.09
C CYS A 560 4.39 -34.52 -28.14
N LEU A 561 3.98 -35.69 -28.64
CA LEU A 561 2.81 -35.85 -29.51
C LEU A 561 1.48 -35.96 -28.74
N HIS A 562 1.52 -36.37 -27.46
CA HIS A 562 0.31 -36.59 -26.66
C HIS A 562 -0.22 -35.33 -25.96
N GLY A 563 0.60 -34.29 -25.82
CA GLY A 563 0.18 -33.01 -25.22
C GLY A 563 -0.88 -32.21 -26.02
N ALA A 564 -1.20 -32.64 -27.25
CA ALA A 564 -2.23 -32.05 -28.10
C ALA A 564 -3.56 -32.84 -28.12
N ALA A 565 -3.64 -33.96 -27.41
CA ALA A 565 -4.85 -34.79 -27.33
C ALA A 565 -5.48 -34.67 -25.94
N GLY A 566 -6.67 -34.09 -25.87
CA GLY A 566 -7.45 -34.03 -24.63
C GLY A 566 -7.82 -35.42 -24.09
N HIS A 567 -8.21 -35.49 -22.81
CA HIS A 567 -8.57 -36.74 -22.13
C HIS A 567 -9.72 -37.49 -22.84
N VAL A 568 -9.37 -38.46 -23.67
CA VAL A 568 -10.29 -39.51 -24.16
C VAL A 568 -9.92 -40.80 -23.45
N GLN A 569 -10.84 -41.29 -22.62
CA GLN A 569 -10.66 -42.53 -21.88
C GLN A 569 -10.94 -43.73 -22.80
N LEU A 570 -9.90 -44.29 -23.42
CA LEU A 570 -9.95 -45.53 -24.18
C LEU A 570 -9.26 -46.64 -23.39
N GLY A 571 -10.02 -47.71 -23.09
CA GLY A 571 -9.56 -48.83 -22.28
C GLY A 571 -8.78 -49.90 -23.05
N ASP A 572 -8.06 -50.72 -22.29
CA ASP A 572 -7.53 -52.05 -22.61
C ASP A 572 -7.23 -52.39 -24.08
N LEU A 573 -5.98 -52.19 -24.49
CA LEU A 573 -5.37 -52.99 -25.56
C LEU A 573 -3.86 -53.17 -25.32
N THR A 574 -3.48 -54.39 -24.93
CA THR A 574 -2.09 -54.80 -24.72
C THR A 574 -1.39 -55.12 -26.04
N TYR A 575 -0.20 -54.54 -26.27
CA TYR A 575 0.74 -55.03 -27.29
C TYR A 575 2.20 -55.00 -26.83
N TYR A 576 3.04 -55.75 -27.54
CA TYR A 576 4.29 -56.33 -27.04
C TYR A 576 5.55 -55.46 -27.21
N HIS A 577 6.56 -55.77 -26.41
CA HIS A 577 7.97 -55.44 -26.65
C HIS A 577 8.43 -55.78 -28.07
N LEU A 578 9.32 -54.95 -28.62
CA LEU A 578 10.23 -55.35 -29.70
C LEU A 578 11.53 -54.52 -29.61
N ASP A 579 12.63 -55.17 -29.25
CA ASP A 579 13.95 -54.54 -29.21
C ASP A 579 14.51 -54.33 -30.62
N CYS A 580 15.18 -53.20 -30.85
CA CYS A 580 15.99 -52.97 -32.04
C CYS A 580 17.25 -52.16 -31.70
N ASN A 581 18.33 -52.88 -31.38
CA ASN A 581 19.68 -52.31 -31.38
C ASN A 581 20.09 -51.96 -32.82
N TYR A 582 20.60 -50.74 -33.05
CA TYR A 582 21.56 -50.47 -34.11
C TYR A 582 22.57 -49.41 -33.66
N ALA A 583 23.80 -49.50 -34.18
CA ALA A 583 24.93 -48.71 -33.73
C ALA A 583 25.82 -48.26 -34.91
N LEU A 584 26.82 -47.43 -34.57
CA LEU A 584 28.01 -47.04 -35.35
C LEU A 584 27.90 -45.90 -36.38
N MET A 585 28.81 -44.91 -36.20
CA MET A 585 29.55 -44.16 -37.24
C MET A 585 28.73 -43.16 -38.12
N SER A 586 29.26 -42.03 -38.62
CA SER A 586 30.64 -41.53 -38.77
C SER A 586 30.75 -39.99 -38.86
N GLU A 587 31.92 -39.43 -38.48
CA GLU A 587 32.45 -38.12 -38.92
C GLU A 587 32.94 -38.14 -40.41
N PRO A 588 33.52 -37.06 -40.99
CA PRO A 588 33.17 -35.62 -41.01
C PRO A 588 33.15 -35.09 -42.49
N VAL A 589 33.19 -33.76 -42.71
CA VAL A 589 34.10 -33.04 -43.68
C VAL A 589 33.74 -31.54 -43.82
N LEU A 590 34.75 -30.69 -44.08
CA LEU A 590 34.61 -29.24 -44.33
C LEU A 590 34.29 -28.90 -45.80
N SER A 591 33.70 -27.73 -46.03
CA SER A 591 34.12 -26.88 -47.18
C SER A 591 34.00 -25.37 -46.88
N ARG A 592 34.85 -24.58 -47.54
CA ARG A 592 34.76 -23.11 -47.67
C ARG A 592 34.61 -22.79 -49.15
N CYS A 593 33.89 -21.73 -49.50
CA CYS A 593 34.16 -20.93 -50.70
C CYS A 593 33.58 -19.51 -50.55
N SER A 594 33.94 -18.57 -51.43
CA SER A 594 33.75 -17.13 -51.18
C SER A 594 33.48 -16.28 -52.43
N SER A 595 32.97 -15.06 -52.16
CA SER A 595 33.28 -13.79 -52.87
C SER A 595 33.00 -13.62 -54.37
N HIS A 596 32.04 -12.74 -54.70
CA HIS A 596 32.15 -11.53 -55.55
C HIS A 596 30.88 -10.66 -55.28
N GLN A 597 30.84 -9.33 -55.15
CA GLN A 597 31.68 -8.15 -55.47
C GLN A 597 31.30 -7.41 -56.78
N GLY A 598 30.94 -6.13 -56.65
CA GLY A 598 30.65 -5.20 -57.76
C GLY A 598 29.48 -4.23 -57.48
N SER A 599 29.44 -2.99 -57.99
CA SER A 599 30.27 -1.82 -57.61
C SER A 599 29.81 -0.56 -58.38
N PHE A 600 29.54 0.54 -57.66
CA PHE A 600 29.49 1.96 -58.12
C PHE A 600 28.65 2.40 -59.35
N TYR A 601 27.80 3.42 -59.13
CA TYR A 601 27.66 4.61 -59.99
C TYR A 601 27.07 5.81 -59.20
N SER A 602 27.26 7.05 -59.67
CA SER A 602 26.82 8.33 -59.04
C SER A 602 27.00 9.53 -60.00
N PRO A 603 26.56 10.78 -59.70
CA PRO A 603 25.52 11.25 -58.77
C PRO A 603 24.28 11.81 -59.56
N PRO A 604 24.06 13.11 -59.93
CA PRO A 604 24.14 14.41 -59.22
C PRO A 604 22.92 15.39 -59.39
N PHE A 605 22.96 16.52 -58.67
CA PHE A 605 22.27 17.84 -58.87
C PHE A 605 20.72 17.95 -58.94
N PHE A 606 20.14 18.78 -58.05
CA PHE A 606 19.67 20.14 -58.41
C PHE A 606 19.50 21.05 -57.16
N CYS A 607 19.26 22.36 -57.33
CA CYS A 607 19.18 23.38 -56.26
C CYS A 607 18.41 24.64 -56.73
N LEU A 608 17.99 25.52 -55.78
CA LEU A 608 17.36 26.87 -55.97
C LEU A 608 15.88 26.85 -56.48
N THR A 609 14.96 27.83 -56.28
CA THR A 609 15.02 29.20 -55.67
C THR A 609 13.62 29.80 -55.30
N LEU A 610 13.54 30.56 -54.20
CA LEU A 610 12.87 31.88 -53.94
C LEU A 610 11.37 32.26 -54.21
N VAL A 611 10.85 33.13 -53.30
CA VAL A 611 9.91 34.32 -53.48
C VAL A 611 8.38 34.06 -53.62
N ALA A 612 7.42 34.85 -53.07
CA ALA A 612 7.36 36.13 -52.29
C ALA A 612 6.23 36.10 -51.20
N VAL A 613 6.22 36.85 -50.07
CA VAL A 613 5.88 38.30 -49.81
C VAL A 613 4.44 38.70 -50.23
N VAL A 614 3.49 39.08 -49.34
CA VAL A 614 3.21 40.40 -48.65
C VAL A 614 2.29 40.14 -47.42
N ALA A 615 2.23 40.82 -46.24
CA ALA A 615 2.84 42.02 -45.62
C ALA A 615 2.01 43.35 -45.49
N PHE A 616 1.06 43.44 -44.53
CA PHE A 616 0.47 44.68 -43.94
C PHE A 616 0.23 44.46 -42.41
N VAL A 617 0.48 45.34 -41.41
CA VAL A 617 0.43 46.82 -41.22
C VAL A 617 -1.00 47.33 -40.96
N VAL A 618 -1.38 48.13 -39.94
CA VAL A 618 -0.91 48.60 -38.59
C VAL A 618 -1.93 49.71 -38.18
N ASP A 619 -2.00 50.12 -36.90
CA ASP A 619 -2.81 51.25 -36.36
C ASP A 619 -4.37 51.13 -36.43
N ALA A 620 -5.20 51.95 -35.75
CA ALA A 620 -5.16 52.53 -34.39
C ALA A 620 -6.52 53.26 -34.08
N ILE A 621 -6.66 53.79 -32.85
CA ILE A 621 -7.63 54.84 -32.41
C ILE A 621 -9.13 54.48 -32.31
N CYS A 622 -9.63 54.48 -31.06
CA CYS A 622 -10.92 55.03 -30.57
C CYS A 622 -11.04 54.63 -29.08
N ALA A 623 -10.84 55.45 -28.03
CA ALA A 623 -10.84 56.91 -27.82
C ALA A 623 -12.23 57.56 -27.61
N GLY A 624 -12.54 57.87 -26.34
CA GLY A 624 -13.70 58.67 -25.89
C GLY A 624 -14.94 57.86 -25.44
N MET A 625 -15.82 58.38 -24.57
CA MET A 625 -15.74 59.62 -23.76
C MET A 625 -16.85 59.70 -22.69
N ILE A 626 -16.67 60.55 -21.65
CA ILE A 626 -17.66 61.10 -20.68
C ILE A 626 -18.11 60.13 -19.53
N ILE A 627 -17.94 60.38 -18.20
CA ILE A 627 -18.11 61.55 -17.27
C ILE A 627 -19.59 61.75 -16.86
N PRO A 628 -20.01 62.11 -15.62
CA PRO A 628 -19.29 62.52 -14.37
C PRO A 628 -19.53 61.58 -13.15
N ASP A 629 -19.10 61.85 -11.90
CA ASP A 629 -17.81 62.33 -11.33
C ASP A 629 -17.60 61.64 -9.93
N GLU A 630 -17.54 62.17 -8.68
CA GLU A 630 -17.57 63.50 -8.01
C GLU A 630 -16.93 63.37 -6.58
N ASP A 631 -16.07 64.33 -6.19
CA ASP A 631 -15.51 64.80 -4.87
C ASP A 631 -15.34 63.92 -3.59
N ASP A 632 -14.35 64.09 -2.68
CA ASP A 632 -12.91 64.53 -2.63
C ASP A 632 -12.29 63.90 -1.31
N LEU A 633 -11.50 64.41 -0.34
CA LEU A 633 -10.91 65.71 0.08
C LEU A 633 -9.40 65.57 0.45
N LEU A 634 -8.50 65.85 -0.52
CA LEU A 634 -7.23 66.60 -0.37
C LEU A 634 -6.01 66.14 0.50
N LYS A 635 -4.82 66.32 -0.12
CA LYS A 635 -3.47 66.79 0.38
C LYS A 635 -2.45 65.82 1.00
N SER A 636 -1.12 65.99 0.83
CA SER A 636 -0.28 66.61 -0.26
C SER A 636 1.24 66.58 0.09
N LYS A 637 2.13 66.24 -0.89
CA LYS A 637 3.37 66.98 -1.31
C LYS A 637 4.58 66.10 -1.72
N ASP A 638 5.05 66.31 -2.95
CA ASP A 638 6.33 65.89 -3.58
C ASP A 638 7.36 67.07 -3.55
N PRO A 639 8.48 67.12 -4.34
CA PRO A 639 9.31 66.12 -5.06
C PRO A 639 10.81 66.27 -4.57
N PRO A 640 11.95 66.18 -5.33
CA PRO A 640 12.25 65.64 -6.67
C PRO A 640 13.55 64.76 -6.79
N THR A 641 13.85 64.35 -8.02
CA THR A 641 15.12 63.80 -8.58
C THR A 641 16.07 64.94 -9.08
N PRO A 642 17.40 64.77 -9.43
CA PRO A 642 17.90 63.95 -10.56
C PRO A 642 19.34 63.32 -10.46
N THR A 643 19.77 62.75 -11.60
CA THR A 643 21.03 62.03 -11.97
C THR A 643 22.23 62.98 -12.28
N PRO A 644 23.43 62.57 -12.81
CA PRO A 644 23.94 61.26 -13.28
C PRO A 644 25.41 60.90 -12.86
N THR A 645 26.02 59.85 -13.45
CA THR A 645 27.40 59.81 -14.05
C THR A 645 27.69 58.46 -14.75
N LEU A 646 28.67 58.40 -15.68
CA LEU A 646 28.95 57.28 -16.60
C LEU A 646 30.07 56.29 -16.17
N ARG A 647 30.25 55.22 -16.97
CA ARG A 647 31.15 54.06 -16.78
C ARG A 647 32.63 54.30 -17.14
N TYR A 648 33.51 53.41 -16.65
CA TYR A 648 34.62 52.78 -17.41
C TYR A 648 34.73 51.26 -17.06
N PRO A 649 35.42 50.39 -17.85
CA PRO A 649 35.16 48.94 -17.88
C PRO A 649 36.27 47.99 -17.35
N GLU A 650 36.01 46.67 -17.44
CA GLU A 650 36.88 45.50 -17.19
C GLU A 650 37.23 45.17 -15.71
N ARG A 651 37.28 43.91 -15.25
CA ARG A 651 37.60 42.61 -15.90
C ARG A 651 36.76 41.42 -15.40
N ALA A 652 36.89 40.25 -16.05
CA ALA A 652 36.05 39.07 -15.81
C ALA A 652 36.65 38.01 -14.86
N ALA A 653 35.82 37.44 -13.98
CA ALA A 653 35.98 36.10 -13.36
C ALA A 653 34.68 35.67 -12.63
N GLY A 654 34.40 34.36 -12.57
CA GLY A 654 33.51 33.76 -11.55
C GLY A 654 32.03 33.55 -11.93
N ARG A 655 31.59 32.28 -11.96
CA ARG A 655 30.19 31.84 -12.18
C ARG A 655 29.22 32.37 -11.12
N ARG A 656 28.01 32.79 -11.53
CA ARG A 656 26.71 32.51 -10.85
C ARG A 656 25.54 32.88 -11.78
N THR A 657 24.52 32.04 -11.82
CA THR A 657 23.16 32.35 -12.32
C THR A 657 22.18 31.60 -11.43
N PHE A 658 21.30 32.34 -10.74
CA PHE A 658 20.27 31.80 -9.85
C PHE A 658 18.94 31.62 -10.57
N SER A 659 18.13 30.65 -10.13
CA SER A 659 16.68 30.62 -10.36
C SER A 659 16.00 31.59 -9.37
N PRO A 660 14.86 32.25 -9.71
CA PRO A 660 14.28 33.32 -8.88
C PRO A 660 13.36 32.84 -7.75
N LEU A 661 13.44 31.57 -7.33
CA LEU A 661 12.68 31.03 -6.19
C LEU A 661 13.65 30.46 -5.13
N PRO A 662 13.41 30.70 -3.83
CA PRO A 662 14.25 30.15 -2.77
C PRO A 662 13.99 28.65 -2.59
N ASP A 663 15.03 27.90 -2.24
CA ASP A 663 14.89 26.51 -1.82
C ASP A 663 14.27 26.39 -0.41
N TYR A 664 13.83 25.17 -0.09
CA TYR A 664 13.17 24.86 1.18
C TYR A 664 14.14 25.02 2.38
N GLU A 665 15.43 24.74 2.19
CA GLU A 665 16.46 24.93 3.21
C GLU A 665 16.65 26.42 3.56
N THR A 666 16.72 27.30 2.55
CA THR A 666 16.75 28.76 2.74
C THR A 666 15.49 29.25 3.44
N SER A 667 14.32 28.70 3.08
CA SER A 667 13.04 29.03 3.71
C SER A 667 12.99 28.61 5.19
N GLN A 668 13.55 27.45 5.53
CA GLN A 668 13.64 26.97 6.91
C GLN A 668 14.72 27.70 7.71
N ALA A 669 15.83 28.10 7.08
CA ALA A 669 16.86 28.94 7.69
C ALA A 669 16.35 30.36 7.99
N LEU A 670 15.50 30.95 7.14
CA LEU A 670 14.84 32.22 7.40
C LEU A 670 13.90 32.11 8.62
N ALA A 671 13.10 31.04 8.71
CA ALA A 671 12.24 30.79 9.88
C ALA A 671 13.02 30.58 11.20
N PHE A 672 14.28 30.13 11.14
CA PHE A 672 15.18 30.09 12.30
C PHE A 672 15.86 31.44 12.60
N ASN A 673 16.21 32.23 11.57
CA ASN A 673 16.82 33.55 11.74
C ASN A 673 15.87 34.57 12.39
N ASP A 674 14.56 34.51 12.11
CA ASP A 674 13.54 35.32 12.79
C ASP A 674 13.49 35.07 14.31
N PHE A 675 14.02 33.95 14.79
CA PHE A 675 14.22 33.66 16.21
C PHE A 675 15.59 34.08 16.77
N SER A 676 16.60 34.37 15.92
CA SER A 676 17.94 34.82 16.37
C SER A 676 18.16 36.33 16.29
N ASP A 677 17.53 37.05 15.36
CA ASP A 677 17.83 38.47 15.06
C ASP A 677 17.46 39.46 16.19
N SER A 678 16.87 38.98 17.29
CA SER A 678 16.73 39.76 18.53
C SER A 678 18.02 39.85 19.38
N LEU A 679 19.09 39.12 19.02
CA LEU A 679 20.37 39.10 19.75
C LEU A 679 21.59 39.26 18.82
N ILE A 680 22.44 40.23 19.18
CA ILE A 680 23.77 40.52 18.62
C ILE A 680 23.78 41.27 17.27
N THR A 681 23.56 42.59 17.31
CA THR A 681 24.62 43.54 16.90
C THR A 681 24.56 44.85 17.68
N LEU A 682 25.59 45.14 18.48
CA LEU A 682 25.96 46.52 18.85
C LEU A 682 27.43 46.57 19.30
N HIS A 683 28.08 47.72 19.10
CA HIS A 683 29.54 47.85 19.14
C HIS A 683 30.15 48.03 20.56
N LYS A 684 31.49 47.97 20.61
CA LYS A 684 32.32 48.14 21.83
C LYS A 684 32.08 49.50 22.53
N PRO A 685 32.19 49.57 23.87
CA PRO A 685 31.80 50.74 24.67
C PRO A 685 32.90 51.82 24.80
N PRO A 686 32.50 53.07 25.06
CA PRO A 686 32.89 53.72 26.33
C PRO A 686 31.76 54.63 26.90
N PRO A 687 31.95 55.26 28.07
CA PRO A 687 32.33 54.70 29.37
C PRO A 687 31.21 54.88 30.43
N LYS A 688 31.42 54.33 31.64
CA LYS A 688 30.43 54.23 32.73
C LYS A 688 29.78 55.55 33.16
N ARG A 689 28.45 55.55 33.34
CA ARG A 689 27.76 56.25 34.45
C ARG A 689 26.78 55.31 35.15
N ARG A 690 26.75 55.36 36.49
CA ARG A 690 25.74 54.70 37.34
C ARG A 690 24.54 55.63 37.51
N ILE A 691 23.36 55.03 37.65
CA ILE A 691 22.28 55.28 38.64
C ILE A 691 20.94 54.96 37.96
N LEU A 692 20.25 53.93 38.47
CA LEU A 692 18.81 53.73 38.35
C LEU A 692 18.34 52.97 39.60
N ASP A 693 17.11 53.22 40.05
CA ASP A 693 16.74 53.08 41.47
C ASP A 693 16.25 51.67 41.85
N SER A 694 16.79 51.15 42.97
CA SER A 694 16.36 49.91 43.64
C SER A 694 14.86 49.85 43.99
N ARG A 695 14.18 51.01 44.05
CA ARG A 695 12.73 51.09 44.27
C ARG A 695 11.93 50.52 43.10
N PHE A 696 12.37 50.76 41.86
CA PHE A 696 11.66 50.30 40.66
C PHE A 696 11.65 48.78 40.54
N TRP A 697 12.81 48.15 40.76
CA TRP A 697 12.94 46.69 40.72
C TRP A 697 12.09 45.98 41.78
N LYS A 698 11.98 46.56 42.99
CA LYS A 698 11.09 46.01 44.04
C LYS A 698 9.62 46.14 43.69
N ALA A 699 9.21 47.24 43.04
CA ALA A 699 7.84 47.40 42.54
C ALA A 699 7.51 46.39 41.42
N ALA A 700 8.44 46.18 40.47
CA ALA A 700 8.26 45.21 39.38
C ALA A 700 8.11 43.76 39.90
N VAL A 701 8.95 43.33 40.84
CA VAL A 701 8.85 41.99 41.46
C VAL A 701 7.55 41.84 42.26
N ALA A 702 7.12 42.87 42.99
CA ALA A 702 5.85 42.85 43.71
C ALA A 702 4.64 42.77 42.75
N ALA A 703 4.67 43.49 41.63
CA ALA A 703 3.63 43.43 40.60
C ALA A 703 3.57 42.04 39.92
N LEU A 704 4.71 41.43 39.63
CA LEU A 704 4.77 40.06 39.09
C LEU A 704 4.22 39.02 40.07
N ALA A 705 4.58 39.12 41.35
CA ALA A 705 4.06 38.24 42.40
C ALA A 705 2.53 38.42 42.58
N LEU A 706 2.03 39.65 42.52
CA LEU A 706 0.60 39.95 42.56
C LEU A 706 -0.13 39.38 41.31
N TYR A 707 0.45 39.51 40.12
CA TYR A 707 -0.11 38.94 38.89
C TYR A 707 -0.19 37.40 38.96
N ILE A 708 0.86 36.72 39.42
CA ILE A 708 0.86 35.27 39.60
C ILE A 708 -0.20 34.86 40.64
N PHE A 709 -0.29 35.59 41.77
CA PHE A 709 -1.31 35.32 42.78
C PHE A 709 -2.74 35.52 42.27
N LEU A 710 -3.01 36.61 41.54
CA LEU A 710 -4.32 36.85 40.93
C LEU A 710 -4.67 35.80 39.85
N THR A 711 -3.69 35.38 39.05
CA THR A 711 -3.89 34.30 38.07
C THR A 711 -4.19 32.97 38.75
N ILE A 712 -3.56 32.64 39.89
CA ILE A 712 -3.83 31.39 40.62
C ILE A 712 -5.12 31.44 41.46
N ALA A 713 -5.40 32.57 42.14
CA ALA A 713 -6.52 32.70 43.07
C ALA A 713 -7.83 33.15 42.41
N ILE A 714 -7.78 33.73 41.21
CA ILE A 714 -8.95 34.23 40.48
C ILE A 714 -8.98 33.68 39.04
N GLY A 715 -7.86 33.79 38.30
CA GLY A 715 -7.76 33.36 36.90
C GLY A 715 -8.08 31.87 36.72
N ILE A 716 -7.37 30.99 37.43
CA ILE A 716 -7.58 29.54 37.37
C ILE A 716 -8.97 29.15 37.88
N PRO A 717 -9.49 29.64 39.02
CA PRO A 717 -10.88 29.38 39.42
C PRO A 717 -11.93 29.86 38.42
N ILE A 718 -11.74 31.00 37.73
CA ILE A 718 -12.65 31.45 36.66
C ILE A 718 -12.54 30.54 35.44
N ILE A 719 -11.33 30.18 35.01
CA ILE A 719 -11.12 29.26 33.88
C ILE A 719 -11.73 27.90 34.19
N VAL A 720 -11.40 27.30 35.34
CA VAL A 720 -11.93 26.01 35.81
C VAL A 720 -13.44 26.08 35.96
N LYS A 721 -14.01 27.16 36.50
CA LYS A 721 -15.47 27.31 36.56
C LYS A 721 -16.09 27.38 35.16
N LYS A 722 -15.53 28.18 34.25
CA LYS A 722 -16.06 28.37 32.89
C LYS A 722 -15.91 27.12 32.03
N THR A 723 -14.84 26.33 32.21
CA THR A 723 -14.71 25.00 31.60
C THR A 723 -15.62 23.96 32.26
N ARG A 724 -15.96 24.10 33.54
CA ARG A 724 -16.95 23.24 34.19
C ARG A 724 -18.38 23.57 33.72
N GLU A 725 -18.71 24.84 33.53
CA GLU A 725 -19.97 25.29 32.93
C GLU A 725 -20.09 24.78 31.48
N ALA A 726 -19.02 24.91 30.68
CA ALA A 726 -18.96 24.32 29.33
C ALA A 726 -19.01 22.78 29.32
N ALA A 727 -18.45 22.11 30.33
CA ALA A 727 -18.51 20.65 30.48
C ALA A 727 -19.75 20.14 31.24
N GLN A 728 -20.67 21.03 31.63
CA GLN A 728 -21.96 20.68 32.24
C GLN A 728 -23.15 20.97 31.31
N GLN A 729 -22.96 21.72 30.21
CA GLN A 729 -23.88 21.70 29.07
C GLN A 729 -23.57 20.49 28.17
N SER A 730 -23.80 19.30 28.73
CA SER A 730 -23.83 18.03 27.99
C SER A 730 -25.06 17.98 27.09
N TYR A 731 -25.03 18.69 25.96
CA TYR A 731 -25.91 18.36 24.85
C TYR A 731 -25.68 16.89 24.48
N PRO A 732 -26.75 16.09 24.27
CA PRO A 732 -26.61 14.68 24.01
C PRO A 732 -26.01 14.48 22.62
N TYR A 733 -24.69 14.31 22.57
CA TYR A 733 -24.05 13.66 21.44
C TYR A 733 -24.51 12.21 21.44
N TYR A 734 -25.66 11.97 20.79
CA TYR A 734 -25.96 10.71 20.16
C TYR A 734 -25.08 10.64 18.91
N PRO A 735 -23.96 9.89 18.90
CA PRO A 735 -23.60 9.25 17.66
C PRO A 735 -24.77 8.30 17.36
N SER A 736 -25.46 8.55 16.24
CA SER A 736 -26.19 7.49 15.56
C SER A 736 -25.17 6.38 15.31
N ASN A 737 -25.12 5.38 16.19
CA ASN A 737 -24.16 4.27 16.09
C ASN A 737 -24.51 3.33 14.91
N TYR A 738 -25.61 3.60 14.22
CA TYR A 738 -25.64 3.46 12.77
C TYR A 738 -24.61 4.40 12.15
N VAL A 739 -23.37 3.91 12.14
CA VAL A 739 -22.68 3.75 10.86
C VAL A 739 -23.74 3.19 9.90
N LEU A 740 -24.35 4.06 9.08
CA LEU A 740 -24.86 3.65 7.79
C LEU A 740 -23.77 2.73 7.23
N PRO A 741 -24.07 1.46 6.89
CA PRO A 741 -23.08 0.66 6.22
C PRO A 741 -22.61 1.50 5.04
N ARG A 742 -21.30 1.79 4.97
CA ARG A 742 -20.72 2.13 3.68
C ARG A 742 -21.22 1.00 2.77
N PRO A 743 -21.98 1.26 1.71
CA PRO A 743 -22.25 0.21 0.74
C PRO A 743 -20.87 -0.32 0.36
N ASN A 744 -20.58 -1.58 0.71
CA ASN A 744 -19.24 -2.16 0.59
C ASN A 744 -18.91 -2.15 -0.90
N LYS A 745 -18.22 -1.09 -1.38
CA LYS A 745 -18.27 -0.55 -2.75
C LYS A 745 -18.84 -1.58 -3.72
N ILE A 746 -20.17 -1.57 -3.92
CA ILE A 746 -20.97 -2.76 -4.25
C ILE A 746 -20.21 -3.54 -5.32
N PRO A 747 -19.70 -4.76 -5.01
CA PRO A 747 -18.74 -5.40 -5.89
C PRO A 747 -19.35 -5.55 -7.28
N SER A 748 -18.57 -5.34 -8.33
CA SER A 748 -19.05 -5.54 -9.71
C SER A 748 -19.67 -6.94 -9.87
N SER A 749 -19.18 -7.94 -9.13
CA SER A 749 -19.79 -9.27 -8.93
C SER A 749 -21.15 -9.31 -8.19
N GLN A 750 -21.87 -8.20 -8.05
CA GLN A 750 -23.29 -8.14 -7.68
C GLN A 750 -24.14 -7.49 -8.79
N TYR A 751 -23.53 -6.64 -9.63
CA TYR A 751 -24.14 -6.03 -10.80
C TYR A 751 -23.89 -6.88 -12.05
N THR A 752 -24.35 -8.14 -12.05
CA THR A 752 -24.32 -9.06 -13.21
C THR A 752 -23.00 -8.98 -13.97
N ASN A 753 -21.96 -9.61 -13.42
CA ASN A 753 -20.67 -9.66 -14.11
C ASN A 753 -20.89 -10.19 -15.53
N ILE A 754 -20.12 -9.71 -16.50
CA ILE A 754 -20.24 -10.17 -17.88
C ILE A 754 -19.85 -11.67 -18.01
N ASP A 755 -19.11 -12.19 -17.01
CA ASP A 755 -18.85 -13.62 -16.80
C ASP A 755 -20.02 -14.40 -16.13
N ASP A 756 -20.96 -13.74 -15.43
CA ASP A 756 -22.15 -14.38 -14.83
C ASP A 756 -23.21 -14.76 -15.89
N ILE A 757 -23.04 -14.24 -17.11
CA ILE A 757 -23.94 -14.46 -18.25
C ILE A 757 -23.64 -15.85 -18.83
N ASN A 758 -24.35 -16.86 -18.29
CA ASN A 758 -24.16 -18.28 -18.59
C ASN A 758 -24.16 -18.57 -20.10
N TYR A 759 -22.98 -18.83 -20.67
CA TYR A 759 -22.84 -19.41 -22.00
C TYR A 759 -23.56 -20.77 -22.06
N LEU A 760 -24.54 -20.91 -22.96
CA LEU A 760 -25.29 -22.14 -23.14
C LEU A 760 -24.42 -23.21 -23.83
N ASP A 761 -24.15 -24.31 -23.12
CA ASP A 761 -23.42 -25.47 -23.62
C ASP A 761 -23.97 -25.92 -24.99
N GLY A 762 -23.13 -25.83 -26.02
CA GLY A 762 -23.43 -26.32 -27.38
C GLY A 762 -23.99 -25.29 -28.37
N VAL A 763 -24.15 -24.01 -28.01
CA VAL A 763 -24.53 -22.95 -28.97
C VAL A 763 -23.32 -22.07 -29.32
N PHE A 764 -22.90 -22.10 -30.58
CA PHE A 764 -21.76 -21.31 -31.08
C PHE A 764 -22.21 -19.96 -31.64
N PRO A 765 -21.45 -18.86 -31.42
CA PRO A 765 -21.74 -17.56 -32.02
C PRO A 765 -21.50 -17.58 -33.53
N VAL A 766 -22.27 -16.78 -34.27
CA VAL A 766 -22.09 -16.57 -35.71
C VAL A 766 -21.31 -15.28 -35.91
N CYS A 767 -20.10 -15.37 -36.49
CA CYS A 767 -19.21 -14.23 -36.69
C CYS A 767 -19.15 -13.81 -38.17
N ASN A 768 -19.04 -12.49 -38.41
CA ASN A 768 -18.86 -11.86 -39.74
C ASN A 768 -19.90 -12.28 -40.81
N ASN A 769 -21.14 -12.56 -40.38
CA ASN A 769 -22.26 -12.87 -41.26
C ASN A 769 -22.90 -11.60 -41.81
N TRP A 770 -22.17 -10.93 -42.70
CA TRP A 770 -22.59 -9.69 -43.36
C TRP A 770 -23.68 -9.94 -44.41
N ALA A 771 -24.72 -9.10 -44.41
CA ALA A 771 -25.79 -9.09 -45.40
C ALA A 771 -25.37 -8.40 -46.70
N ASN A 772 -24.61 -7.30 -46.61
CA ASN A 772 -23.90 -6.68 -47.72
C ASN A 772 -22.48 -6.29 -47.28
N VAL A 773 -21.52 -6.37 -48.21
CA VAL A 773 -20.15 -5.84 -48.05
C VAL A 773 -19.81 -5.03 -49.29
N ASP A 774 -19.68 -3.72 -49.12
CA ASP A 774 -19.42 -2.75 -50.18
C ASP A 774 -18.05 -2.09 -50.02
N GLN A 775 -17.47 -1.62 -51.14
CA GLN A 775 -16.25 -0.83 -51.15
C GLN A 775 -16.60 0.67 -51.29
N LEU A 776 -16.07 1.51 -50.41
CA LEU A 776 -16.31 2.96 -50.46
C LEU A 776 -15.65 3.58 -51.70
N ALA A 777 -16.42 4.36 -52.46
CA ALA A 777 -15.98 4.91 -53.75
C ALA A 777 -14.84 5.96 -53.62
N ASP A 778 -14.78 6.69 -52.50
CA ASP A 778 -13.86 7.82 -52.31
C ASP A 778 -12.55 7.46 -51.58
N VAL A 779 -12.39 6.22 -51.11
CA VAL A 779 -11.20 5.76 -50.35
C VAL A 779 -10.73 4.40 -50.85
N GLN A 780 -9.47 4.30 -51.29
CA GLN A 780 -8.91 3.03 -51.77
C GLN A 780 -8.83 2.01 -50.64
N ASN A 781 -9.24 0.76 -50.95
CA ASN A 781 -9.16 -0.44 -50.10
C ASN A 781 -10.02 -0.48 -48.81
N SER A 782 -10.79 0.56 -48.48
CA SER A 782 -11.72 0.50 -47.33
C SER A 782 -13.02 -0.23 -47.65
N LEU A 783 -13.47 -1.10 -46.74
CA LEU A 783 -14.73 -1.86 -46.82
C LEU A 783 -15.76 -1.38 -45.80
N VAL A 784 -17.04 -1.55 -46.15
CA VAL A 784 -18.19 -1.38 -45.24
C VAL A 784 -19.01 -2.66 -45.24
N GLY A 785 -19.12 -3.31 -44.08
CA GLY A 785 -20.00 -4.45 -43.84
C GLY A 785 -21.27 -4.00 -43.13
N THR A 786 -22.41 -4.53 -43.55
CA THR A 786 -23.71 -4.33 -42.89
C THR A 786 -24.33 -5.67 -42.55
N MET A 787 -24.85 -5.83 -41.34
CA MET A 787 -25.66 -6.98 -40.93
C MET A 787 -26.88 -6.51 -40.12
N GLN A 788 -27.98 -7.25 -40.23
CA GLN A 788 -29.22 -7.01 -39.50
C GLN A 788 -29.86 -8.34 -39.14
N ASN A 789 -30.24 -8.50 -37.88
CA ASN A 789 -30.79 -9.74 -37.34
C ASN A 789 -31.98 -9.45 -36.42
N ALA A 790 -33.06 -10.22 -36.61
CA ALA A 790 -34.09 -10.37 -35.59
C ALA A 790 -33.56 -11.26 -34.46
N ILE A 791 -33.86 -10.88 -33.22
CA ILE A 791 -33.40 -11.52 -31.98
C ILE A 791 -34.52 -11.50 -30.93
N SER A 792 -34.42 -12.35 -29.90
CA SER A 792 -35.39 -12.33 -28.80
C SER A 792 -35.45 -10.95 -28.15
N SER A 793 -36.65 -10.41 -27.99
CA SER A 793 -36.89 -9.18 -27.20
C SER A 793 -36.85 -9.42 -25.68
N ASN A 794 -36.71 -10.67 -25.23
CA ASN A 794 -36.79 -11.05 -23.81
C ASN A 794 -35.53 -11.81 -23.36
N GLY A 795 -35.25 -11.75 -22.05
CA GLY A 795 -34.13 -12.46 -21.42
C GLY A 795 -32.92 -11.56 -21.14
N GLN A 796 -31.72 -12.05 -21.42
CA GLN A 796 -30.46 -11.38 -21.11
C GLN A 796 -29.76 -10.84 -22.37
N PHE A 797 -29.14 -9.67 -22.24
CA PHE A 797 -28.39 -9.00 -23.30
C PHE A 797 -26.97 -8.69 -22.82
N SER A 798 -25.97 -9.04 -23.63
CA SER A 798 -24.56 -8.73 -23.39
C SER A 798 -23.94 -8.13 -24.65
N ILE A 799 -23.35 -6.93 -24.55
CA ILE A 799 -22.69 -6.27 -25.67
C ILE A 799 -21.26 -5.91 -25.26
N THR A 800 -20.27 -6.51 -25.92
CA THR A 800 -18.87 -6.54 -25.47
C THR A 800 -17.89 -6.13 -26.57
N SER A 801 -16.81 -5.44 -26.19
CA SER A 801 -15.67 -5.19 -27.07
C SER A 801 -14.35 -5.32 -26.33
N ASN A 802 -13.35 -5.93 -26.97
CA ASN A 802 -11.96 -5.96 -26.49
C ASN A 802 -11.18 -4.65 -26.79
N ALA A 803 -11.86 -3.60 -27.29
CA ALA A 803 -11.26 -2.31 -27.59
C ALA A 803 -10.49 -1.74 -26.39
N SER A 804 -9.18 -1.53 -26.53
CA SER A 804 -8.34 -0.98 -25.46
C SER A 804 -8.16 0.54 -25.59
N TYR A 805 -7.85 1.22 -24.49
CA TYR A 805 -7.50 2.65 -24.50
C TYR A 805 -6.24 2.99 -25.31
N LEU A 806 -5.44 1.99 -25.74
CA LEU A 806 -4.35 2.20 -26.70
C LEU A 806 -4.89 2.52 -28.11
N ASN A 807 -6.14 2.15 -28.40
CA ASN A 807 -6.76 2.17 -29.72
C ASN A 807 -7.65 3.41 -29.95
N MET A 808 -7.71 4.38 -29.01
CA MET A 808 -8.64 5.54 -29.01
C MET A 808 -8.68 6.38 -30.30
N ASN A 809 -7.59 6.39 -31.07
CA ASN A 809 -7.48 7.16 -32.32
C ASN A 809 -7.74 6.31 -33.59
N ILE A 810 -7.94 5.00 -33.43
CA ILE A 810 -8.07 3.99 -34.50
C ILE A 810 -9.49 3.41 -34.49
N VAL A 811 -9.99 3.04 -33.32
CA VAL A 811 -11.33 2.47 -33.13
C VAL A 811 -12.25 3.56 -32.59
N GLN A 812 -13.36 3.80 -33.28
CA GLN A 812 -14.47 4.63 -32.80
C GLN A 812 -15.76 3.85 -32.99
N GLY A 813 -16.74 4.07 -32.12
CA GLY A 813 -18.04 3.44 -32.29
C GLY A 813 -19.18 4.22 -31.64
N ASP A 814 -20.37 4.06 -32.20
CA ASP A 814 -21.62 4.51 -31.61
C ASP A 814 -22.52 3.28 -31.37
N PHE A 815 -23.07 3.18 -30.16
CA PHE A 815 -24.05 2.18 -29.76
C PHE A 815 -25.35 2.88 -29.36
N PHE A 816 -26.42 2.65 -30.13
CA PHE A 816 -27.75 3.20 -29.88
C PHE A 816 -28.72 2.08 -29.46
N VAL A 817 -29.51 2.34 -28.42
CA VAL A 817 -30.54 1.42 -27.93
C VAL A 817 -31.85 2.19 -27.76
N GLY A 818 -32.95 1.68 -28.32
CA GLY A 818 -34.25 2.35 -28.25
C GLY A 818 -35.42 1.47 -28.72
N ILE A 819 -36.50 2.12 -29.12
CA ILE A 819 -37.72 1.47 -29.64
C ILE A 819 -37.74 1.50 -31.17
N ASN A 820 -38.13 0.40 -31.81
CA ASN A 820 -38.26 0.30 -33.26
C ASN A 820 -39.41 1.21 -33.75
N PRO A 821 -39.18 2.17 -34.65
CA PRO A 821 -40.25 3.02 -35.18
C PRO A 821 -41.25 2.27 -36.08
N ASP A 822 -40.89 1.10 -36.61
CA ASP A 822 -41.81 0.24 -37.36
C ASP A 822 -42.68 -0.58 -36.38
N THR A 823 -44.00 -0.45 -36.51
CA THR A 823 -44.99 -1.14 -35.67
C THR A 823 -45.39 -2.52 -36.20
N SER A 824 -44.82 -2.96 -37.34
CA SER A 824 -45.01 -4.31 -37.87
C SER A 824 -43.95 -5.31 -37.39
N GLU A 825 -42.83 -4.84 -36.83
CA GLU A 825 -41.77 -5.67 -36.26
C GLU A 825 -42.17 -6.20 -34.87
N THR A 826 -42.13 -7.53 -34.69
CA THR A 826 -42.55 -8.21 -33.45
C THR A 826 -41.39 -8.66 -32.57
N ASP A 827 -40.20 -8.79 -33.14
CA ASP A 827 -38.96 -9.19 -32.47
C ASP A 827 -38.06 -7.96 -32.23
N ALA A 828 -37.04 -8.10 -31.38
CA ALA A 828 -36.02 -7.06 -31.29
C ALA A 828 -35.08 -7.13 -32.50
N THR A 829 -34.62 -5.98 -32.98
CA THR A 829 -33.74 -5.89 -34.15
C THR A 829 -32.36 -5.39 -33.71
N VAL A 830 -31.31 -6.14 -34.03
CA VAL A 830 -29.93 -5.63 -33.97
C VAL A 830 -29.41 -5.40 -35.38
N SER A 831 -28.88 -4.20 -35.64
CA SER A 831 -28.19 -3.85 -36.87
C SER A 831 -26.79 -3.32 -36.57
N ILE A 832 -25.81 -3.73 -37.37
CA ILE A 832 -24.40 -3.40 -37.19
C ILE A 832 -23.83 -3.00 -38.54
N THR A 833 -23.21 -1.82 -38.58
CA THR A 833 -22.36 -1.34 -39.68
C THR A 833 -20.93 -1.27 -39.18
N MET A 834 -20.00 -1.91 -39.89
CA MET A 834 -18.56 -1.83 -39.62
C MET A 834 -17.84 -1.30 -40.86
N GLN A 835 -17.13 -0.18 -40.72
CA GLN A 835 -16.23 0.36 -41.75
C GLN A 835 -14.78 0.13 -41.31
N ALA A 836 -13.96 -0.41 -42.22
CA ALA A 836 -12.53 -0.61 -42.00
C ALA A 836 -11.70 0.10 -43.08
N SER A 837 -10.54 0.66 -42.71
CA SER A 837 -9.62 1.33 -43.66
C SER A 837 -8.96 0.40 -44.67
N SER A 838 -8.91 -0.91 -44.41
CA SER A 838 -8.33 -1.91 -45.31
C SER A 838 -9.11 -3.23 -45.28
N ILE A 839 -8.99 -4.01 -46.35
CA ILE A 839 -9.58 -5.37 -46.47
C ILE A 839 -8.99 -6.30 -45.39
N ASP A 840 -7.68 -6.28 -45.20
CA ASP A 840 -7.01 -7.14 -44.20
C ASP A 840 -7.49 -6.83 -42.77
N LEU A 841 -7.79 -5.56 -42.46
CA LEU A 841 -8.34 -5.12 -41.17
C LEU A 841 -9.81 -5.51 -41.01
N PHE A 842 -10.59 -5.47 -42.10
CA PHE A 842 -11.99 -5.92 -42.13
C PHE A 842 -12.09 -7.42 -41.81
N ASP A 843 -11.29 -8.25 -42.49
CA ASP A 843 -11.32 -9.71 -42.34
C ASP A 843 -10.74 -10.19 -40.99
N GLN A 844 -9.80 -9.44 -40.40
CA GLN A 844 -9.24 -9.75 -39.07
C GLN A 844 -10.13 -9.31 -37.90
N THR A 845 -11.11 -8.42 -38.13
CA THR A 845 -12.02 -7.94 -37.08
C THR A 845 -13.25 -8.84 -37.03
N LEU A 846 -13.53 -9.45 -35.87
CA LEU A 846 -14.66 -10.37 -35.72
C LEU A 846 -15.82 -9.70 -35.00
N VAL A 847 -16.96 -9.63 -35.67
CA VAL A 847 -18.26 -9.22 -35.13
C VAL A 847 -19.10 -10.49 -34.96
N CYS A 848 -19.23 -10.95 -33.72
CA CYS A 848 -19.84 -12.23 -33.36
C CYS A 848 -21.17 -12.04 -32.66
N LEU A 849 -22.25 -12.55 -33.24
CA LEU A 849 -23.60 -12.54 -32.66
C LEU A 849 -24.03 -13.96 -32.25
N LEU A 850 -24.36 -14.11 -30.96
CA LEU A 850 -25.06 -15.26 -30.40
C LEU A 850 -26.49 -14.83 -30.09
N SER A 851 -27.49 -15.57 -30.57
CA SER A 851 -28.90 -15.30 -30.29
C SER A 851 -29.62 -16.59 -29.92
N SER A 852 -30.45 -16.52 -28.88
CA SER A 852 -31.28 -17.61 -28.36
C SER A 852 -32.57 -17.02 -27.76
N THR A 853 -33.48 -17.86 -27.26
CA THR A 853 -34.73 -17.38 -26.66
C THR A 853 -34.53 -16.56 -25.39
N ASN A 854 -33.44 -16.79 -24.65
CA ASN A 854 -33.21 -16.26 -23.31
C ASN A 854 -31.92 -15.43 -23.17
N LEU A 855 -31.06 -15.45 -24.19
CA LEU A 855 -29.73 -14.80 -24.19
C LEU A 855 -29.38 -14.31 -25.59
N THR A 856 -29.02 -13.03 -25.69
CA THR A 856 -28.33 -12.41 -26.82
C THR A 856 -26.96 -11.92 -26.38
N THR A 857 -25.90 -12.34 -27.07
CA THR A 857 -24.54 -11.82 -26.86
C THR A 857 -23.97 -11.29 -28.17
N LEU A 858 -23.53 -10.04 -28.17
CA LEU A 858 -22.76 -9.42 -29.25
C LEU A 858 -21.33 -9.17 -28.74
N SER A 859 -20.34 -9.71 -29.46
CA SER A 859 -18.91 -9.55 -29.13
C SER A 859 -18.13 -9.01 -30.32
N LEU A 860 -17.37 -7.95 -30.08
CA LEU A 860 -16.53 -7.25 -31.05
C LEU A 860 -15.06 -7.52 -30.71
N LEU A 861 -14.40 -8.36 -31.51
CA LEU A 861 -12.99 -8.72 -31.36
C LEU A 861 -12.16 -7.99 -32.42
N ILE A 862 -11.54 -6.91 -31.99
CA ILE A 862 -10.60 -6.08 -32.75
C ILE A 862 -9.19 -6.72 -32.62
N PRO A 863 -8.40 -6.79 -33.72
CA PRO A 863 -7.05 -7.34 -33.65
C PRO A 863 -6.09 -6.49 -32.80
N GLU A 864 -5.09 -7.12 -32.18
CA GLU A 864 -4.14 -6.45 -31.28
C GLU A 864 -3.07 -5.62 -32.02
N ASN A 865 -2.75 -5.98 -33.28
CA ASN A 865 -1.62 -5.44 -34.03
C ASN A 865 -2.02 -4.32 -35.01
N LEU A 866 -2.74 -3.31 -34.52
CA LEU A 866 -3.21 -2.18 -35.34
C LEU A 866 -2.07 -1.23 -35.72
N ALA A 867 -2.07 -0.76 -36.97
CA ALA A 867 -1.16 0.27 -37.47
C ALA A 867 -1.69 1.70 -37.22
N LEU A 868 -0.80 2.69 -37.19
CA LEU A 868 -1.16 4.11 -37.01
C LEU A 868 -1.99 4.72 -38.15
N ALA A 869 -2.21 3.99 -39.24
CA ALA A 869 -3.06 4.38 -40.37
C ALA A 869 -4.35 3.55 -40.46
N ASP A 870 -4.56 2.61 -39.52
CA ASP A 870 -5.80 1.84 -39.45
C ASP A 870 -6.94 2.69 -38.89
N GLN A 871 -8.16 2.42 -39.36
CA GLN A 871 -9.39 2.98 -38.81
C GLN A 871 -10.48 1.91 -38.82
N LEU A 872 -11.19 1.78 -37.70
CA LEU A 872 -12.39 0.97 -37.52
C LEU A 872 -13.50 1.88 -36.97
N LEU A 873 -14.58 2.02 -37.73
CA LEU A 873 -15.78 2.75 -37.31
C LEU A 873 -16.94 1.76 -37.18
N PHE A 874 -17.58 1.74 -36.01
CA PHE A 874 -18.75 0.91 -35.74
C PHE A 874 -19.99 1.79 -35.53
N ASN A 875 -21.11 1.42 -36.15
CA ASN A 875 -22.43 1.91 -35.77
C ASN A 875 -23.32 0.71 -35.46
N ILE A 876 -23.78 0.61 -34.22
CA ILE A 876 -24.54 -0.53 -33.70
C ILE A 876 -25.85 0.01 -33.15
N THR A 877 -26.97 -0.52 -33.65
CA THR A 877 -28.32 -0.09 -33.27
C THR A 877 -29.13 -1.29 -32.80
N LEU A 878 -29.70 -1.20 -31.61
CA LEU A 878 -30.56 -2.22 -30.99
C LEU A 878 -31.95 -1.62 -30.72
N LEU A 879 -32.97 -2.17 -31.38
CA LEU A 879 -34.34 -1.65 -31.34
C LEU A 879 -35.31 -2.71 -30.80
N PHE A 880 -36.02 -2.38 -29.73
CA PHE A 880 -37.08 -3.22 -29.15
C PHE A 880 -38.44 -2.95 -29.84
N PRO A 881 -39.30 -3.96 -30.03
CA PRO A 881 -40.54 -3.82 -30.78
C PRO A 881 -41.62 -3.05 -30.00
N GLN A 882 -42.53 -2.35 -30.70
CA GLN A 882 -43.70 -1.67 -30.12
C GLN A 882 -44.82 -2.65 -29.73
N SER A 883 -44.49 -3.64 -28.90
CA SER A 883 -45.41 -4.69 -28.45
C SER A 883 -46.39 -4.18 -27.37
N PRO A 884 -47.68 -4.56 -27.40
CA PRO A 884 -48.63 -4.31 -26.31
C PRO A 884 -48.37 -5.19 -25.07
N ILE A 885 -47.50 -6.19 -25.18
CA ILE A 885 -46.94 -6.95 -24.05
C ILE A 885 -45.48 -6.50 -23.88
N PRO A 886 -45.11 -5.85 -22.75
CA PRO A 886 -43.77 -5.32 -22.59
C PRO A 886 -42.68 -6.41 -22.66
N ALA A 887 -41.59 -6.10 -23.34
CA ALA A 887 -40.37 -6.90 -23.38
C ALA A 887 -39.74 -6.98 -21.99
N ASN A 888 -39.44 -8.19 -21.51
CA ASN A 888 -38.93 -8.43 -20.16
C ASN A 888 -37.43 -8.74 -20.22
N VAL A 889 -36.60 -7.79 -19.80
CA VAL A 889 -35.14 -7.87 -19.85
C VAL A 889 -34.60 -8.16 -18.45
N ASP A 890 -34.18 -9.40 -18.21
CA ASP A 890 -33.67 -9.88 -16.93
C ASP A 890 -32.33 -9.24 -16.56
N ALA A 891 -31.48 -9.01 -17.57
CA ALA A 891 -30.22 -8.31 -17.44
C ALA A 891 -29.81 -7.68 -18.77
N PHE A 892 -29.31 -6.45 -18.74
CA PHE A 892 -28.70 -5.76 -19.87
C PHE A 892 -27.30 -5.30 -19.48
N ALA A 893 -26.26 -5.85 -20.09
CA ALA A 893 -24.87 -5.55 -19.78
C ALA A 893 -24.13 -5.01 -21.01
N THR A 894 -23.39 -3.92 -20.86
CA THR A 894 -22.43 -3.46 -21.86
C THR A 894 -21.04 -3.30 -21.27
N PHE A 895 -20.03 -3.74 -22.02
CA PHE A 895 -18.64 -3.36 -21.81
C PHE A 895 -18.06 -2.94 -23.17
N LEU A 896 -18.13 -1.64 -23.46
CA LEU A 896 -17.78 -1.06 -24.76
C LEU A 896 -16.82 0.12 -24.59
N PRO A 897 -15.52 -0.10 -24.32
CA PRO A 897 -14.64 0.95 -23.77
C PRO A 897 -14.43 2.22 -24.58
N LEU A 898 -14.66 2.17 -25.90
CA LEU A 898 -14.41 3.26 -26.87
C LEU A 898 -15.68 3.70 -27.64
N PHE A 899 -16.87 3.38 -27.13
CA PHE A 899 -18.13 3.65 -27.83
C PHE A 899 -18.92 4.77 -27.16
N THR A 900 -19.53 5.67 -27.93
CA THR A 900 -20.63 6.51 -27.45
C THR A 900 -21.83 5.59 -27.20
N GLN A 901 -22.36 5.54 -25.97
CA GLN A 901 -23.51 4.71 -25.64
C GLN A 901 -24.74 5.61 -25.42
N THR A 902 -25.77 5.43 -26.24
CA THR A 902 -26.98 6.26 -26.24
C THR A 902 -28.21 5.38 -26.04
N PHE A 903 -28.95 5.65 -24.97
CA PHE A 903 -30.18 4.95 -24.59
C PHE A 903 -31.36 5.91 -24.71
N ASP A 904 -32.32 5.58 -25.57
CA ASP A 904 -33.51 6.41 -25.78
C ASP A 904 -34.62 6.13 -24.75
N ASP A 905 -35.79 6.76 -24.87
CA ASP A 905 -36.94 6.45 -24.01
C ASP A 905 -37.62 5.13 -24.44
N PHE A 906 -37.67 4.17 -23.52
CA PHE A 906 -38.32 2.87 -23.73
C PHE A 906 -39.82 2.88 -23.41
N GLY A 907 -40.34 3.96 -22.80
CA GLY A 907 -41.74 4.09 -22.42
C GLY A 907 -42.25 2.89 -21.61
N SER A 908 -43.42 2.37 -22.00
CA SER A 908 -43.98 1.14 -21.41
C SER A 908 -43.68 -0.13 -22.22
N TYR A 909 -42.75 -0.09 -23.18
CA TYR A 909 -42.51 -1.20 -24.12
C TYR A 909 -41.45 -2.19 -23.65
N VAL A 910 -40.53 -1.77 -22.77
CA VAL A 910 -39.46 -2.60 -22.21
C VAL A 910 -39.39 -2.42 -20.70
N ILE A 911 -39.21 -3.52 -19.97
CA ILE A 911 -39.01 -3.54 -18.51
C ILE A 911 -37.66 -4.21 -18.26
N PHE A 912 -36.68 -3.41 -17.82
CA PHE A 912 -35.37 -3.91 -17.38
C PHE A 912 -35.40 -4.20 -15.88
N LYS A 913 -34.88 -5.36 -15.45
CA LYS A 913 -34.67 -5.66 -14.02
C LYS A 913 -33.28 -5.20 -13.57
N LYS A 914 -32.26 -5.50 -14.38
CA LYS A 914 -30.87 -5.17 -14.11
C LYS A 914 -30.21 -4.54 -15.32
N ILE A 915 -29.42 -3.49 -15.09
CA ILE A 915 -28.59 -2.84 -16.09
C ILE A 915 -27.16 -2.66 -15.54
N SER A 916 -26.14 -3.01 -16.33
CA SER A 916 -24.78 -2.49 -16.18
C SER A 916 -24.35 -1.85 -17.51
N ILE A 917 -23.92 -0.60 -17.47
CA ILE A 917 -23.41 0.14 -18.63
C ILE A 917 -21.98 0.57 -18.30
N GLU A 918 -21.00 -0.07 -18.94
CA GLU A 918 -19.59 0.16 -18.67
C GLU A 918 -18.82 0.57 -19.94
N GLY A 919 -17.95 1.56 -19.79
CA GLY A 919 -17.04 1.97 -20.84
C GLY A 919 -16.04 3.04 -20.37
N PRO A 920 -14.78 2.70 -20.03
CA PRO A 920 -13.84 3.64 -19.43
C PRO A 920 -13.55 4.94 -20.19
N VAL A 921 -13.70 4.96 -21.53
CA VAL A 921 -13.56 6.16 -22.37
C VAL A 921 -14.86 6.42 -23.16
N SER A 922 -16.00 6.02 -22.59
CA SER A 922 -17.31 6.14 -23.22
C SER A 922 -18.10 7.31 -22.69
N LYS A 923 -18.67 8.07 -23.62
CA LYS A 923 -19.76 9.02 -23.36
C LYS A 923 -21.05 8.24 -23.19
N ILE A 924 -21.77 8.48 -22.11
CA ILE A 924 -23.03 7.78 -21.82
C ILE A 924 -24.16 8.80 -21.77
N PHE A 925 -25.13 8.61 -22.68
CA PHE A 925 -26.34 9.42 -22.80
C PHE A 925 -27.57 8.54 -22.55
N ALA A 926 -28.47 8.94 -21.65
CA ALA A 926 -29.72 8.24 -21.39
C ALA A 926 -30.91 9.21 -21.38
N THR A 927 -31.77 9.18 -22.41
CA THR A 927 -32.99 9.99 -22.51
C THR A 927 -33.94 9.71 -21.35
N SER A 928 -34.20 8.43 -21.09
CA SER A 928 -35.05 7.93 -20.01
C SER A 928 -34.77 6.43 -19.82
N LEU A 929 -34.13 6.05 -18.70
CA LEU A 929 -33.76 4.66 -18.43
C LEU A 929 -34.32 4.19 -17.09
N GLN A 930 -35.11 3.11 -17.11
CA GLN A 930 -35.80 2.55 -15.94
C GLN A 930 -35.36 1.11 -15.68
N ALA A 931 -34.91 0.81 -14.45
CA ALA A 931 -34.60 -0.54 -14.00
C ALA A 931 -34.83 -0.71 -12.48
N ASP A 932 -34.79 -1.95 -11.97
CA ASP A 932 -34.77 -2.15 -10.51
C ASP A 932 -33.38 -1.86 -9.92
N LYS A 933 -32.34 -2.43 -10.54
CA LYS A 933 -30.92 -2.20 -10.20
C LYS A 933 -30.14 -1.73 -11.42
N MET A 934 -29.34 -0.67 -11.25
CA MET A 934 -28.60 -0.03 -12.34
C MET A 934 -27.20 0.39 -11.92
N LEU A 935 -26.20 0.00 -12.71
CA LEU A 935 -24.83 0.48 -12.66
C LEU A 935 -24.49 1.21 -13.97
N VAL A 936 -23.87 2.39 -13.88
CA VAL A 936 -23.41 3.18 -15.02
C VAL A 936 -22.01 3.74 -14.71
N GLU A 937 -20.95 3.17 -15.28
CA GLU A 937 -19.56 3.59 -15.01
C GLU A 937 -18.77 3.92 -16.29
N THR A 938 -18.06 5.04 -16.25
CA THR A 938 -17.01 5.45 -17.20
C THR A 938 -15.82 6.00 -16.39
N ALA A 939 -14.76 6.50 -17.02
CA ALA A 939 -13.62 7.09 -16.32
C ALA A 939 -13.19 8.46 -16.88
N LEU A 940 -13.14 8.60 -18.20
CA LEU A 940 -12.56 9.77 -18.86
C LEU A 940 -13.59 10.67 -19.60
N GLU A 941 -14.82 10.20 -19.76
CA GLU A 941 -15.88 10.88 -20.51
C GLU A 941 -17.13 11.05 -19.63
N PRO A 942 -18.04 11.99 -19.96
CA PRO A 942 -19.16 12.37 -19.10
C PRO A 942 -20.36 11.42 -19.19
N ILE A 943 -21.18 11.46 -18.14
CA ILE A 943 -22.51 10.84 -18.09
C ILE A 943 -23.58 11.93 -18.06
N PHE A 944 -24.55 11.84 -18.96
CA PHE A 944 -25.74 12.68 -19.00
C PHE A 944 -27.00 11.81 -19.08
N GLY A 945 -27.97 11.97 -18.19
CA GLY A 945 -29.24 11.27 -18.40
C GLY A 945 -30.31 11.38 -17.34
N GLN A 946 -31.42 10.70 -17.62
CA GLN A 946 -32.56 10.52 -16.73
C GLN A 946 -32.67 9.05 -16.31
N PHE A 947 -32.65 8.78 -15.01
CA PHE A 947 -32.59 7.43 -14.45
C PHE A 947 -33.71 7.20 -13.44
N TYR A 948 -34.45 6.10 -13.58
CA TYR A 948 -35.49 5.66 -12.64
C TYR A 948 -35.06 4.33 -12.01
N ALA A 949 -35.04 4.25 -10.68
CA ALA A 949 -34.61 3.06 -9.94
C ALA A 949 -35.56 2.70 -8.79
N THR A 950 -35.87 1.41 -8.63
CA THR A 950 -36.76 0.91 -7.56
C THR A 950 -35.98 0.36 -6.35
N ASP A 951 -34.77 -0.17 -6.56
CA ASP A 951 -33.94 -0.80 -5.54
C ASP A 951 -32.58 -0.08 -5.41
N THR A 952 -31.77 0.00 -6.47
CA THR A 952 -30.41 0.57 -6.38
C THR A 952 -29.96 1.25 -7.69
N LEU A 953 -29.43 2.47 -7.58
CA LEU A 953 -28.74 3.18 -8.67
C LEU A 953 -27.29 3.54 -8.27
N THR A 954 -26.32 3.20 -9.11
CA THR A 954 -24.93 3.66 -9.02
C THR A 954 -24.49 4.31 -10.32
N VAL A 955 -24.02 5.55 -10.27
CA VAL A 955 -23.54 6.31 -11.43
C VAL A 955 -22.16 6.90 -11.12
N SER A 956 -21.12 6.53 -11.88
CA SER A 956 -19.75 6.97 -11.60
C SER A 956 -18.91 7.37 -12.82
N THR A 957 -18.04 8.36 -12.61
CA THR A 957 -16.93 8.69 -13.53
C THR A 957 -15.71 9.15 -12.71
N ILE A 958 -14.59 9.49 -13.36
CA ILE A 958 -13.35 9.90 -12.66
C ILE A 958 -12.91 11.31 -13.05
N ASN A 959 -12.84 11.62 -14.35
CA ASN A 959 -12.24 12.87 -14.85
C ASN A 959 -13.19 13.76 -15.66
N ALA A 960 -14.49 13.46 -15.68
CA ALA A 960 -15.48 14.16 -16.50
C ALA A 960 -16.73 14.58 -15.70
N PRO A 961 -17.52 15.55 -16.22
CA PRO A 961 -18.78 15.97 -15.59
C PRO A 961 -19.80 14.83 -15.50
N LEU A 962 -20.63 14.87 -14.46
CA LEU A 962 -21.76 13.96 -14.27
C LEU A 962 -23.02 14.81 -14.06
N THR A 963 -24.02 14.68 -14.94
CA THR A 963 -25.32 15.34 -14.80
C THR A 963 -26.45 14.32 -14.88
N ALA A 964 -27.11 14.07 -13.75
CA ALA A 964 -28.15 13.06 -13.62
C ALA A 964 -29.44 13.63 -13.05
N ASN A 965 -30.54 13.45 -13.77
CA ASN A 965 -31.89 13.56 -13.21
C ASN A 965 -32.31 12.16 -12.77
N ILE A 966 -32.69 12.00 -11.51
CA ILE A 966 -32.86 10.70 -10.87
C ILE A 966 -34.25 10.64 -10.25
N THR A 967 -34.98 9.55 -10.46
CA THR A 967 -36.20 9.24 -9.69
C THR A 967 -35.97 7.95 -8.91
N LEU A 968 -35.95 8.06 -7.58
CA LEU A 968 -35.91 6.90 -6.69
C LEU A 968 -37.34 6.54 -6.30
N TYR A 969 -37.77 5.33 -6.63
CA TYR A 969 -39.04 4.77 -6.21
C TYR A 969 -38.83 3.81 -5.04
N ASN A 970 -39.49 4.02 -3.90
CA ASN A 970 -39.48 3.07 -2.79
C ASN A 970 -40.82 2.31 -2.76
N ASP A 971 -40.75 1.02 -3.11
CA ASP A 971 -41.89 0.11 -3.12
C ASP A 971 -42.49 -0.05 -1.70
N PRO A 972 -43.80 0.23 -1.50
CA PRO A 972 -44.48 0.03 -0.22
C PRO A 972 -44.35 -1.38 0.38
N ASP A 973 -44.23 -2.42 -0.45
CA ASP A 973 -44.10 -3.81 0.01
C ASP A 973 -42.64 -4.22 0.28
N SER A 974 -41.67 -3.35 -0.03
CA SER A 974 -40.25 -3.60 0.22
C SER A 974 -39.86 -3.40 1.69
N ASN A 975 -39.03 -4.31 2.20
CA ASN A 975 -38.42 -4.19 3.52
C ASN A 975 -37.06 -3.45 3.51
N PHE A 976 -36.63 -2.94 2.36
CA PHE A 976 -35.37 -2.23 2.20
C PHE A 976 -35.57 -0.76 1.76
N PRO A 977 -34.61 0.14 2.01
CA PRO A 977 -34.58 1.45 1.40
C PRO A 977 -34.11 1.36 -0.05
N THR A 978 -34.46 2.35 -0.87
CA THR A 978 -33.92 2.51 -2.22
C THR A 978 -32.58 3.25 -2.14
N TYR A 979 -31.54 2.71 -2.76
CA TYR A 979 -30.15 3.17 -2.64
C TYR A 979 -29.70 4.00 -3.84
N LEU A 980 -28.89 5.03 -3.57
CA LEU A 980 -28.23 5.87 -4.56
C LEU A 980 -26.76 6.10 -4.21
N GLU A 981 -25.85 5.85 -5.15
CA GLU A 981 -24.47 6.33 -5.11
C GLU A 981 -24.13 7.07 -6.41
N VAL A 982 -23.70 8.33 -6.31
CA VAL A 982 -23.31 9.17 -7.44
C VAL A 982 -21.91 9.73 -7.19
N SER A 983 -20.98 9.52 -8.12
CA SER A 983 -19.60 10.00 -7.92
C SER A 983 -18.89 10.46 -9.19
N THR A 984 -18.04 11.47 -9.03
CA THR A 984 -16.99 11.83 -10.00
C THR A 984 -15.71 12.11 -9.22
N GLY A 985 -14.54 12.16 -9.87
CA GLY A 985 -13.29 12.54 -9.21
C GLY A 985 -13.04 14.04 -9.34
N ASN A 986 -12.57 14.45 -10.51
CA ASN A 986 -11.96 15.77 -10.73
C ASN A 986 -12.87 16.78 -11.44
N SER A 987 -14.19 16.54 -11.49
CA SER A 987 -15.14 17.36 -12.25
C SER A 987 -16.47 17.58 -11.51
N ASP A 988 -17.34 18.39 -12.11
CA ASP A 988 -18.60 18.83 -11.51
C ASP A 988 -19.67 17.72 -11.50
N LEU A 989 -20.42 17.68 -10.40
CA LEU A 989 -21.51 16.73 -10.15
C LEU A 989 -22.82 17.51 -9.99
N ILE A 990 -23.77 17.28 -10.90
CA ILE A 990 -25.12 17.83 -10.87
C ILE A 990 -26.12 16.69 -10.72
N ALA A 991 -26.85 16.64 -9.60
CA ALA A 991 -27.81 15.57 -9.31
C ALA A 991 -29.17 16.14 -8.88
N ASN A 992 -30.20 15.95 -9.69
CA ASN A 992 -31.57 16.34 -9.37
C ASN A 992 -32.39 15.09 -9.03
N VAL A 993 -32.72 14.89 -7.77
CA VAL A 993 -33.29 13.64 -7.24
C VAL A 993 -34.74 13.83 -6.82
N ILE A 994 -35.63 13.10 -7.46
CA ILE A 994 -37.04 12.96 -7.11
C ILE A 994 -37.21 11.72 -6.21
N LEU A 995 -37.84 11.89 -5.06
CA LEU A 995 -38.12 10.83 -4.09
C LEU A 995 -39.61 10.44 -4.16
N ASN A 996 -39.90 9.23 -4.64
CA ASN A 996 -41.27 8.73 -4.79
C ASN A 996 -41.51 7.51 -3.89
N SER A 997 -42.40 7.64 -2.91
CA SER A 997 -42.75 6.58 -1.97
C SER A 997 -44.25 6.68 -1.65
N PRO A 998 -45.12 5.94 -2.35
CA PRO A 998 -46.57 6.07 -2.20
C PRO A 998 -47.13 5.49 -0.87
N ASN A 999 -46.29 4.90 -0.02
CA ASN A 999 -46.70 4.38 1.28
C ASN A 999 -47.03 5.52 2.26
N LYS A 1000 -48.30 5.58 2.71
CA LYS A 1000 -48.82 6.61 3.63
C LYS A 1000 -48.40 6.43 5.09
N ASN A 1001 -47.91 5.24 5.46
CA ASN A 1001 -47.38 4.93 6.78
C ASN A 1001 -45.87 4.65 6.63
N PRO A 1002 -44.98 5.66 6.76
CA PRO A 1002 -43.55 5.42 6.64
C PRO A 1002 -43.09 4.41 7.70
N PRO A 1003 -42.17 3.48 7.35
CA PRO A 1003 -41.71 2.45 8.27
C PRO A 1003 -40.75 3.03 9.34
N LEU A 1004 -40.36 2.22 10.33
CA LEU A 1004 -39.39 2.59 11.39
C LEU A 1004 -37.93 2.56 10.89
N ARG A 1005 -37.70 3.11 9.69
CA ARG A 1005 -36.43 3.08 8.94
C ARG A 1005 -36.50 4.11 7.80
N PRO A 1006 -35.37 4.61 7.27
CA PRO A 1006 -35.40 5.43 6.06
C PRO A 1006 -36.01 4.68 4.87
N ASN A 1007 -36.67 5.44 3.99
CA ASN A 1007 -37.12 5.02 2.67
C ASN A 1007 -35.99 5.09 1.63
N PHE A 1008 -35.07 6.06 1.80
CA PHE A 1008 -34.00 6.34 0.84
C PHE A 1008 -32.64 6.49 1.53
N ILE A 1009 -31.58 5.99 0.88
CA ILE A 1009 -30.19 6.20 1.31
C ILE A 1009 -29.37 6.69 0.11
N ALA A 1010 -28.79 7.87 0.19
CA ALA A 1010 -28.07 8.52 -0.90
C ALA A 1010 -26.66 8.97 -0.50
N ASN A 1011 -25.66 8.63 -1.31
CA ASN A 1011 -24.27 9.06 -1.17
C ASN A 1011 -23.81 9.80 -2.44
N LEU A 1012 -23.38 11.05 -2.30
CA LEU A 1012 -22.78 11.85 -3.38
C LEU A 1012 -21.31 12.14 -3.07
N ARG A 1013 -20.41 11.99 -4.06
CA ARG A 1013 -18.96 12.17 -3.88
C ARG A 1013 -18.31 12.94 -5.03
N THR A 1014 -17.44 13.90 -4.71
CA THR A 1014 -16.43 14.41 -5.64
C THR A 1014 -15.13 14.77 -4.91
N PHE A 1015 -14.02 14.91 -5.63
CA PHE A 1015 -12.75 15.34 -5.06
C PHE A 1015 -12.47 16.83 -5.32
N SER A 1016 -12.63 17.30 -6.56
CA SER A 1016 -12.28 18.70 -6.90
C SER A 1016 -13.34 19.55 -7.60
N GLY A 1017 -14.39 18.95 -8.18
CA GLY A 1017 -15.45 19.73 -8.82
C GLY A 1017 -16.51 20.22 -7.85
N ALA A 1018 -17.37 21.13 -8.30
CA ALA A 1018 -18.55 21.54 -7.55
C ALA A 1018 -19.57 20.40 -7.48
N THR A 1019 -20.22 20.22 -6.32
CA THR A 1019 -21.42 19.40 -6.19
C THR A 1019 -22.64 20.30 -6.07
N THR A 1020 -23.58 20.16 -7.00
CA THR A 1020 -24.90 20.78 -6.91
C THR A 1020 -25.95 19.69 -6.88
N ALA A 1021 -26.68 19.57 -5.77
CA ALA A 1021 -27.67 18.51 -5.59
C ALA A 1021 -29.02 19.09 -5.15
N SER A 1022 -30.12 18.58 -5.71
CA SER A 1022 -31.47 18.88 -5.26
C SER A 1022 -32.22 17.59 -4.92
N PHE A 1023 -32.93 17.57 -3.80
CA PHE A 1023 -33.75 16.45 -3.33
C PHE A 1023 -35.19 16.93 -3.08
N VAL A 1024 -36.12 16.41 -3.87
CA VAL A 1024 -37.54 16.82 -3.89
C VAL A 1024 -38.42 15.58 -3.82
N HIS A 1025 -39.39 15.55 -2.92
CA HIS A 1025 -40.39 14.49 -2.87
C HIS A 1025 -41.42 14.68 -3.98
N ASP A 1026 -41.81 13.60 -4.65
CA ASP A 1026 -42.90 13.67 -5.63
C ASP A 1026 -44.18 14.23 -5.00
N SER A 1027 -44.96 14.96 -5.80
CA SER A 1027 -46.23 15.58 -5.43
C SER A 1027 -47.22 14.61 -4.75
N SER A 1028 -47.30 13.36 -5.21
CA SER A 1028 -48.20 12.32 -4.69
C SER A 1028 -47.69 11.63 -3.42
N SER A 1029 -46.40 11.73 -3.13
CA SER A 1029 -45.79 11.10 -1.96
C SER A 1029 -46.05 11.91 -0.67
N PRO A 1030 -46.35 11.26 0.46
CA PRO A 1030 -46.18 11.88 1.77
C PRO A 1030 -44.69 12.20 2.01
N PRO A 1031 -44.36 12.98 3.05
CA PRO A 1031 -42.98 13.16 3.45
C PRO A 1031 -42.35 11.84 3.91
N THR A 1032 -41.08 11.64 3.59
CA THR A 1032 -40.35 10.41 3.90
C THR A 1032 -38.96 10.64 4.48
N ALA A 1033 -38.46 9.66 5.22
CA ALA A 1033 -37.13 9.71 5.80
C ALA A 1033 -36.06 9.31 4.75
N ILE A 1034 -35.20 10.26 4.40
CA ILE A 1034 -33.97 10.03 3.62
C ILE A 1034 -32.75 10.17 4.53
N LYS A 1035 -31.76 9.28 4.36
CA LYS A 1035 -30.41 9.52 4.85
C LYS A 1035 -29.49 9.89 3.67
N LEU A 1036 -29.00 11.12 3.67
CA LEU A 1036 -28.19 11.73 2.61
C LEU A 1036 -26.81 12.08 3.15
N ARG A 1037 -25.74 11.62 2.48
CA ARG A 1037 -24.38 12.07 2.74
C ARG A 1037 -23.71 12.58 1.46
N VAL A 1038 -23.09 13.76 1.55
CA VAL A 1038 -22.43 14.46 0.45
C VAL A 1038 -21.01 14.80 0.88
N GLU A 1039 -20.02 14.21 0.21
CA GLU A 1039 -18.59 14.39 0.50
C GLU A 1039 -17.89 15.12 -0.67
N ASN A 1040 -17.17 16.20 -0.37
CA ASN A 1040 -16.29 16.90 -1.30
C ASN A 1040 -14.95 17.24 -0.60
N ASP A 1041 -13.86 17.41 -1.33
CA ASP A 1041 -12.59 17.87 -0.76
C ASP A 1041 -12.31 19.33 -1.13
N LEU A 1042 -12.14 19.64 -2.41
CA LEU A 1042 -11.66 20.94 -2.89
C LEU A 1042 -12.76 21.83 -3.49
N GLY A 1043 -13.88 21.24 -3.94
CA GLY A 1043 -14.97 21.95 -4.60
C GLY A 1043 -16.08 22.41 -3.65
N GLN A 1044 -16.91 23.34 -4.12
CA GLN A 1044 -18.07 23.81 -3.35
C GLN A 1044 -19.19 22.77 -3.38
N SER A 1045 -19.85 22.55 -2.24
CA SER A 1045 -21.02 21.68 -2.14
C SER A 1045 -22.27 22.50 -1.84
N ASN A 1046 -23.24 22.47 -2.74
CA ASN A 1046 -24.52 23.16 -2.63
C ASN A 1046 -25.65 22.12 -2.69
N VAL A 1047 -26.33 21.91 -1.56
CA VAL A 1047 -27.42 20.93 -1.42
C VAL A 1047 -28.72 21.67 -1.16
N MET A 1048 -29.76 21.36 -1.94
CA MET A 1048 -31.13 21.82 -1.72
C MET A 1048 -32.03 20.64 -1.36
N VAL A 1049 -32.89 20.81 -0.36
CA VAL A 1049 -33.92 19.82 0.02
C VAL A 1049 -35.26 20.52 0.22
N ASP A 1050 -36.34 19.87 -0.15
CA ASP A 1050 -37.69 20.44 -0.20
C ASP A 1050 -38.33 20.80 1.17
N GLU A 1051 -39.55 21.35 1.13
CA GLU A 1051 -40.31 21.61 2.35
C GLU A 1051 -40.82 20.34 3.04
N LYS A 1052 -40.89 19.18 2.37
CA LYS A 1052 -41.35 17.93 2.98
C LYS A 1052 -40.30 17.31 3.91
N TYR A 1053 -39.01 17.54 3.71
CA TYR A 1053 -37.99 16.98 4.61
C TYR A 1053 -38.15 17.41 6.07
N GLN A 1054 -38.06 16.42 6.96
CA GLN A 1054 -37.93 16.54 8.41
C GLN A 1054 -36.80 15.64 8.92
N GLY A 1055 -35.94 16.17 9.78
CA GLY A 1055 -34.87 15.41 10.41
C GLY A 1055 -33.69 16.26 10.87
N VAL A 1056 -32.63 15.58 11.30
CA VAL A 1056 -31.37 16.19 11.72
C VAL A 1056 -30.47 16.52 10.53
N PHE A 1057 -29.59 17.50 10.68
CA PHE A 1057 -28.58 17.83 9.67
C PHE A 1057 -27.25 18.26 10.29
N GLN A 1058 -26.16 18.00 9.55
CA GLN A 1058 -24.82 18.48 9.80
C GLN A 1058 -24.22 19.05 8.49
N VAL A 1059 -23.71 20.27 8.57
CA VAL A 1059 -22.93 20.93 7.51
C VAL A 1059 -21.56 21.28 8.08
N THR A 1060 -20.48 20.73 7.51
CA THR A 1060 -19.11 20.89 8.05
C THR A 1060 -18.10 21.18 6.94
N THR A 1061 -17.12 22.02 7.25
CA THR A 1061 -15.93 22.27 6.43
C THR A 1061 -14.69 22.41 7.32
N LYS A 1062 -13.47 22.26 6.78
CA LYS A 1062 -12.24 22.45 7.56
C LYS A 1062 -11.66 23.86 7.40
N LEU A 1063 -11.84 24.48 6.22
CA LEU A 1063 -11.29 25.81 5.88
C LEU A 1063 -12.28 26.76 5.18
N GLY A 1064 -13.41 26.28 4.67
CA GLY A 1064 -14.42 27.10 4.00
C GLY A 1064 -15.42 27.73 4.96
N ASN A 1065 -16.57 28.17 4.41
CA ASN A 1065 -17.75 28.55 5.18
C ASN A 1065 -18.86 27.49 5.10
N ALA A 1066 -19.41 27.07 6.25
CA ALA A 1066 -20.55 26.17 6.39
C ALA A 1066 -21.84 26.97 6.65
N ALA A 1067 -22.73 27.03 5.65
CA ALA A 1067 -23.98 27.77 5.72
C ALA A 1067 -25.21 26.85 5.70
N VAL A 1068 -26.19 27.14 6.54
CA VAL A 1068 -27.53 26.55 6.49
C VAL A 1068 -28.53 27.67 6.27
N THR A 1069 -29.33 27.55 5.22
CA THR A 1069 -30.36 28.52 4.85
C THR A 1069 -31.72 27.85 4.75
N ARG A 1070 -32.77 28.61 5.06
CA ARG A 1070 -34.17 28.22 4.87
C ARG A 1070 -34.85 29.30 4.05
N GLY A 1071 -35.82 28.91 3.22
CA GLY A 1071 -36.71 29.84 2.56
C GLY A 1071 -37.59 30.67 3.51
N THR A 1072 -38.45 31.49 2.92
CA THR A 1072 -39.37 32.39 3.62
C THR A 1072 -40.84 32.06 3.37
N ALA A 1073 -41.13 30.86 2.85
CA ALA A 1073 -42.48 30.40 2.56
C ALA A 1073 -43.07 29.62 3.75
N TYR A 1074 -44.37 29.78 3.98
CA TYR A 1074 -45.08 29.08 5.04
C TYR A 1074 -45.55 27.70 4.55
N SER A 1075 -44.72 26.68 4.74
CA SER A 1075 -45.08 25.28 4.55
C SER A 1075 -46.00 24.79 5.68
N SER A 1076 -47.28 24.56 5.39
CA SER A 1076 -48.19 23.83 6.28
C SER A 1076 -47.70 22.41 6.51
N ASP A 1077 -47.84 21.88 7.72
CA ASP A 1077 -47.57 20.48 8.03
C ASP A 1077 -48.39 19.54 7.11
N PRO A 1078 -47.74 18.62 6.37
CA PRO A 1078 -48.39 17.61 5.53
C PRO A 1078 -49.33 16.65 6.27
N TRP A 1079 -49.23 16.53 7.59
CA TRP A 1079 -50.04 15.62 8.41
C TRP A 1079 -51.05 16.33 9.35
N ALA A 1080 -50.70 17.47 9.98
CA ALA A 1080 -51.59 18.20 10.90
C ALA A 1080 -51.54 19.74 10.72
N GLN A 1081 -52.55 20.30 10.03
CA GLN A 1081 -52.59 21.68 9.50
C GLN A 1081 -52.26 22.84 10.46
N ASP A 1082 -52.25 22.63 11.78
CA ASP A 1082 -52.01 23.65 12.81
C ASP A 1082 -50.52 23.80 13.21
N LEU A 1083 -49.62 22.90 12.80
CA LEU A 1083 -48.21 22.93 13.22
C LEU A 1083 -47.31 23.80 12.33
N GLN A 1084 -46.46 24.62 12.96
CA GLN A 1084 -45.44 25.43 12.28
C GLN A 1084 -44.14 24.63 12.08
N ARG A 1085 -43.50 24.79 10.91
CA ARG A 1085 -42.16 24.26 10.63
C ARG A 1085 -41.10 25.09 11.35
N SER A 1086 -40.32 24.45 12.20
CA SER A 1086 -39.24 25.03 13.02
C SER A 1086 -37.88 24.65 12.44
N LEU A 1087 -36.93 25.59 12.43
CA LEU A 1087 -35.51 25.32 12.22
C LEU A 1087 -34.79 25.60 13.55
N LEU A 1088 -34.18 24.57 14.12
CA LEU A 1088 -33.45 24.62 15.39
C LEU A 1088 -31.96 24.40 15.11
N LEU A 1089 -31.12 25.30 15.61
CA LEU A 1089 -29.66 25.19 15.48
C LEU A 1089 -29.06 24.91 16.85
N ASP A 1090 -28.68 23.65 17.09
CA ASP A 1090 -27.99 23.25 18.32
C ASP A 1090 -26.54 23.76 18.34
N TYR A 1091 -25.94 23.90 17.16
CA TYR A 1091 -24.61 24.49 16.99
C TYR A 1091 -24.51 25.25 15.66
N ASN A 1092 -23.93 26.44 15.69
CA ASN A 1092 -23.67 27.25 14.51
C ASN A 1092 -22.30 27.93 14.65
N SER A 1093 -21.45 27.75 13.65
CA SER A 1093 -20.12 28.37 13.55
C SER A 1093 -19.72 28.45 12.07
N PRO A 1094 -18.76 29.34 11.69
CA PRO A 1094 -18.35 29.49 10.29
C PRO A 1094 -17.87 28.20 9.62
N VAL A 1095 -17.37 27.22 10.37
CA VAL A 1095 -16.84 25.95 9.83
C VAL A 1095 -17.75 24.74 10.08
N ARG A 1096 -18.76 24.86 10.95
CA ARG A 1096 -19.68 23.75 11.27
C ARG A 1096 -21.00 24.25 11.83
N THR A 1097 -22.10 23.76 11.26
CA THR A 1097 -23.46 24.01 11.72
C THR A 1097 -24.23 22.69 11.78
N PHE A 1098 -24.90 22.39 12.88
CA PHE A 1098 -25.78 21.22 13.00
C PHE A 1098 -27.04 21.55 13.80
N GLY A 1099 -28.10 20.78 13.56
CA GLY A 1099 -29.39 20.97 14.21
C GLY A 1099 -30.50 20.14 13.57
N TRP A 1100 -31.73 20.65 13.67
CA TRP A 1100 -32.96 19.95 13.30
C TRP A 1100 -33.93 20.84 12.52
N ILE A 1101 -34.66 20.26 11.57
CA ILE A 1101 -35.79 20.91 10.90
C ILE A 1101 -36.99 19.95 10.84
N GLY A 1102 -38.20 20.48 11.10
CA GLY A 1102 -39.44 19.69 11.12
C GLY A 1102 -40.61 20.50 11.66
N TRP A 1103 -41.77 19.88 11.86
CA TRP A 1103 -42.96 20.57 12.39
C TRP A 1103 -43.11 20.38 13.90
N GLY A 1104 -43.51 21.45 14.59
CA GLY A 1104 -43.65 21.45 16.05
C GLY A 1104 -42.32 21.51 16.80
N SER A 1105 -42.19 20.68 17.83
CA SER A 1105 -41.04 20.59 18.75
C SER A 1105 -40.16 19.38 18.47
N HIS A 1106 -38.85 19.51 18.66
CA HIS A 1106 -37.87 18.43 18.52
C HIS A 1106 -38.29 17.17 19.31
N PRO A 1107 -38.43 15.99 18.68
CA PRO A 1107 -38.72 14.74 19.38
C PRO A 1107 -37.59 14.29 20.32
N GLU A 1108 -37.91 13.57 21.41
CA GLU A 1108 -36.89 12.96 22.29
C GLU A 1108 -36.33 11.62 21.76
N TYR A 1109 -36.93 11.05 20.71
CA TYR A 1109 -36.57 9.76 20.10
C TYR A 1109 -36.47 9.86 18.57
N ASP A 1110 -35.64 9.01 17.97
CA ASP A 1110 -35.00 9.26 16.66
C ASP A 1110 -35.51 8.36 15.51
N GLU A 1111 -36.34 7.36 15.80
CA GLU A 1111 -36.56 6.16 14.97
C GLU A 1111 -37.30 6.36 13.61
N GLN A 1112 -37.69 7.59 13.26
CA GLN A 1112 -38.31 7.94 11.97
C GLN A 1112 -37.77 9.23 11.33
N GLN A 1113 -36.62 9.74 11.76
CA GLN A 1113 -36.07 11.00 11.25
C GLN A 1113 -35.19 10.83 10.00
N GLY A 1114 -35.20 11.83 9.12
CA GLY A 1114 -34.17 11.99 8.10
C GLY A 1114 -32.82 12.40 8.71
N GLU A 1115 -31.75 12.18 7.94
CA GLU A 1115 -30.39 12.60 8.29
C GLU A 1115 -29.70 13.20 7.05
N ILE A 1116 -29.20 14.44 7.13
CA ILE A 1116 -28.41 15.07 6.06
C ILE A 1116 -27.01 15.41 6.58
N VAL A 1117 -25.97 14.89 5.93
CA VAL A 1117 -24.57 15.20 6.22
C VAL A 1117 -23.91 15.78 4.98
N VAL A 1118 -23.55 17.05 5.00
CA VAL A 1118 -22.84 17.75 3.90
C VAL A 1118 -21.45 18.17 4.40
N GLU A 1119 -20.40 17.61 3.81
CA GLU A 1119 -19.03 17.75 4.32
C GLU A 1119 -18.05 18.14 3.21
N THR A 1120 -17.26 19.18 3.45
CA THR A 1120 -16.15 19.61 2.57
C THR A 1120 -14.81 19.63 3.31
N SER A 1121 -13.68 19.56 2.60
CA SER A 1121 -12.38 19.90 3.22
C SER A 1121 -12.09 21.40 3.15
N ILE A 1122 -11.97 21.97 1.95
CA ILE A 1122 -11.38 23.31 1.78
C ILE A 1122 -12.41 24.39 1.41
N ALA A 1123 -13.40 24.06 0.57
CA ALA A 1123 -14.32 25.04 0.01
C ALA A 1123 -15.66 25.15 0.77
N ASN A 1124 -16.48 26.12 0.38
CA ASN A 1124 -17.77 26.40 1.01
C ASN A 1124 -18.76 25.24 0.89
N CYS A 1125 -19.58 25.09 1.91
CA CYS A 1125 -20.58 24.04 2.04
C CYS A 1125 -21.92 24.69 2.40
N THR A 1126 -22.96 24.51 1.57
CA THR A 1126 -24.28 25.10 1.78
C THR A 1126 -25.38 24.03 1.77
N LEU A 1127 -26.31 24.14 2.72
CA LEU A 1127 -27.55 23.36 2.77
C LEU A 1127 -28.74 24.32 2.79
N SER A 1128 -29.61 24.22 1.80
CA SER A 1128 -30.79 25.05 1.64
C SER A 1128 -32.07 24.22 1.77
N PHE A 1129 -32.90 24.54 2.76
CA PHE A 1129 -34.25 24.00 2.87
C PHE A 1129 -35.24 24.92 2.14
N ALA A 1130 -35.93 24.41 1.13
CA ALA A 1130 -37.12 25.07 0.58
C ALA A 1130 -38.25 25.06 1.62
N GLY A 1131 -39.21 25.98 1.50
CA GLY A 1131 -40.16 26.33 2.58
C GLY A 1131 -39.65 27.48 3.44
#